data_AF-A0A7X7F1A8-F1
#
_entry.id   AF-A0A7X7F1A8-F1
#
_cell.length_a   1.000
_cell.length_b   1.000
_cell.length_c   1.000
_cell.angle_alpha   90.00
_cell.angle_beta   90.00
_cell.angle_gamma   90.00
#
_symmetry.space_group_name_H-M   'P 1'
#
loop_
_entity.id
_entity.type
_entity.pdbx_description
1 polymer ?
#
loop_
_entity_poly.entity_id
_entity_poly.type
_entity_poly.pdbx_seq_one_letter_code
_entity_poly.pdbx_strand_id
1 'polypeptide(L)'
;SRVNDWGNPDRLVVEGCRAFPSSDVKSAIGFDLAMLLEGHPAAPLDAYLAALANRVRAGYLHMGFPDVRVDVRIDEAAEKVHVVIEEGPRYTAGQVIVRGNHEVSEQELVEWLVSPCPPDDSRVGGVSESGELKWIDREGEPAEMEEPVWKIGEPAQFDESAVSKLTHRTQRAMASQGFFPLFAVKLVPQEDGSTAALVIDIFDEGSRVVLNEIKIEGNDKNSRDEILEFLDVTPGMPLRGDWKAEIEHKLWRSGRFIESHAMLERTGLDGNHTILWLRLVESPAAPRLSEPLSPAQNVLVRFGEQMTRPNQWPGDLVISVVGPGEHWEFVASTKYGFLGRVRRDREPDENDQKADAPGSRHFDFAFAVSDEQLGISLLHPRGARLWRKSTVPLPARLTGNMGLRLTNEPDNPVALFLGLHAKSLKNGQKSQPFEFRFDVDPAYFVAMPDLREGSRCTMEDGVLEYDWPSNECLRVDAATGRLIEWVCRGQSDSLESMTFVFEEDAFKKRLAEIERAHENRSNEFDPAAPWSSCLKYFCNESIFRLFQVEAESEPTRLLRLLRVVHERQAFESLVSLLHNRAVGGNKHRDKFTLPPSPHEESFADGCTAGFLAMGLRAADVACVRQAWPWTLSREVMLMAAEKSEYFLPELARLSKSDETGPLFCLAAAMAYDRLSPQTGTLFLAHHGLERLSVEDFEKDCRAILDSRGIAGQYARRVVRIVRELEPEEVEEVLKLDAQGEDSPVITFIRTLRSQPDDTDDEALFKALNAVWTSGLRDMVEQQLTVIRDRESDGVNYPQMEWFWSDPLGMPEDEER
;
A
#
# COMPACT_ATOMS: atom_id res chain seq x y z
N SER A 1 -14.49 29.69 -16.53
CA SER A 1 -13.60 30.17 -15.43
C SER A 1 -12.80 28.98 -14.90
N ARG A 2 -11.66 29.23 -14.24
CA ARG A 2 -10.84 28.17 -13.62
C ARG A 2 -11.09 28.09 -12.12
N VAL A 3 -10.86 26.94 -11.51
CA VAL A 3 -11.03 26.71 -10.08
C VAL A 3 -10.12 27.62 -9.24
N ASN A 4 -8.83 27.72 -9.58
CA ASN A 4 -7.86 28.52 -8.84
C ASN A 4 -7.96 28.29 -7.31
N ASP A 5 -8.22 29.37 -6.56
CA ASP A 5 -8.35 29.36 -5.11
C ASP A 5 -9.74 28.95 -4.63
N TRP A 6 -10.75 28.86 -5.50
CA TRP A 6 -12.09 28.40 -5.13
C TRP A 6 -12.11 26.94 -4.64
N GLY A 7 -11.13 26.14 -5.05
CA GLY A 7 -10.93 24.77 -4.57
C GLY A 7 -10.25 24.68 -3.20
N ASN A 8 -9.97 25.80 -2.52
CA ASN A 8 -9.43 25.78 -1.16
C ASN A 8 -10.55 25.43 -0.16
N PRO A 9 -10.41 24.35 0.65
CA PRO A 9 -11.38 24.02 1.68
C PRO A 9 -11.72 25.17 2.63
N ASP A 10 -10.81 26.10 2.91
CA ASP A 10 -11.09 27.24 3.81
C ASP A 10 -12.11 28.25 3.23
N ARG A 11 -12.36 28.21 1.92
CA ARG A 11 -13.40 29.00 1.24
C ARG A 11 -14.77 28.33 1.25
N LEU A 12 -14.85 27.04 1.61
CA LEU A 12 -16.12 26.33 1.74
C LEU A 12 -16.88 26.73 3.01
N VAL A 13 -18.15 27.10 2.82
CA VAL A 13 -19.15 27.34 3.86
C VAL A 13 -20.30 26.37 3.63
N VAL A 14 -20.61 25.54 4.62
CA VAL A 14 -21.68 24.55 4.53
C VAL A 14 -22.85 24.98 5.42
N GLU A 15 -24.04 25.07 4.82
CA GLU A 15 -25.26 25.57 5.43
C GLU A 15 -26.39 24.55 5.29
N GLY A 16 -27.36 24.59 6.21
CA GLY A 16 -28.56 23.74 6.14
C GLY A 16 -28.44 22.35 6.78
N CYS A 17 -27.26 21.97 7.27
CA CYS A 17 -27.09 20.72 8.01
C CYS A 17 -27.83 20.75 9.36
N ARG A 18 -28.63 19.73 9.63
CA ARG A 18 -29.29 19.47 10.92
C ARG A 18 -28.88 18.12 11.49
N ALA A 19 -28.69 17.12 10.63
CA ALA A 19 -28.28 15.78 11.02
C ALA A 19 -26.79 15.69 11.34
N PHE A 20 -25.96 16.47 10.65
CA PHE A 20 -24.50 16.44 10.80
C PHE A 20 -23.91 17.83 11.08
N PRO A 21 -22.82 17.93 11.85
CA PRO A 21 -22.08 19.19 11.96
C PRO A 21 -21.55 19.62 10.58
N SER A 22 -21.64 20.92 10.26
CA SER A 22 -21.09 21.47 9.01
C SER A 22 -19.57 21.26 8.88
N SER A 23 -18.86 21.19 10.02
CA SER A 23 -17.44 20.83 10.06
C SER A 23 -17.15 19.42 9.56
N ASP A 24 -18.06 18.48 9.80
CA ASP A 24 -17.87 17.07 9.43
C ASP A 24 -18.05 16.90 7.92
N VAL A 25 -19.07 17.55 7.34
CA VAL A 25 -19.28 17.60 5.89
C VAL A 25 -18.09 18.24 5.19
N LYS A 26 -17.62 19.39 5.70
CA LYS A 26 -16.45 20.10 5.17
C LYS A 26 -15.17 19.25 5.27
N SER A 27 -15.00 18.53 6.38
CA SER A 27 -13.87 17.62 6.55
C SER A 27 -13.94 16.48 5.53
N ALA A 28 -15.09 15.84 5.35
CA ALA A 28 -15.25 14.74 4.41
C ALA A 28 -14.90 15.16 2.97
N ILE A 29 -15.39 16.33 2.53
CA ILE A 29 -15.04 16.93 1.22
C ILE A 29 -13.52 17.15 1.10
N GLY A 30 -12.87 17.63 2.16
CA GLY A 30 -11.44 17.95 2.13
C GLY A 30 -10.49 16.75 2.06
N PHE A 31 -11.00 15.54 2.32
CA PHE A 31 -10.27 14.28 2.20
C PHE A 31 -10.66 13.44 0.99
N ASP A 32 -11.75 13.83 0.33
CA ASP A 32 -12.27 13.09 -0.80
C ASP A 32 -11.32 13.22 -1.99
N LEU A 33 -10.84 12.09 -2.50
CA LEU A 33 -9.86 12.11 -3.60
C LEU A 33 -10.45 12.76 -4.85
N ALA A 34 -11.71 12.46 -5.19
CA ALA A 34 -12.37 13.09 -6.34
C ALA A 34 -12.43 14.61 -6.18
N MET A 35 -12.78 15.14 -5.00
CA MET A 35 -12.76 16.59 -4.77
C MET A 35 -11.35 17.20 -4.79
N LEU A 36 -10.33 16.47 -4.36
CA LEU A 36 -8.92 16.94 -4.42
C LEU A 36 -8.40 17.02 -5.87
N LEU A 37 -8.89 16.14 -6.74
CA LEU A 37 -8.62 16.13 -8.19
C LEU A 37 -9.40 17.23 -8.90
N GLU A 38 -10.72 17.27 -8.75
CA GLU A 38 -11.60 18.28 -9.35
C GLU A 38 -11.31 19.70 -8.83
N GLY A 39 -10.79 19.81 -7.61
CA GLY A 39 -10.34 21.05 -6.99
C GLY A 39 -9.01 21.58 -7.52
N HIS A 40 -8.45 20.98 -8.58
CA HIS A 40 -7.20 21.40 -9.20
C HIS A 40 -7.33 22.84 -9.75
N PRO A 41 -6.36 23.75 -9.51
CA PRO A 41 -6.47 25.16 -9.91
C PRO A 41 -6.75 25.38 -11.40
N ALA A 42 -6.20 24.55 -12.28
CA ALA A 42 -6.40 24.65 -13.71
C ALA A 42 -7.73 24.04 -14.21
N ALA A 43 -8.45 23.29 -13.36
CA ALA A 43 -9.70 22.64 -13.74
C ALA A 43 -10.81 23.66 -14.03
N PRO A 44 -11.83 23.29 -14.83
CA PRO A 44 -13.00 24.14 -15.08
C PRO A 44 -13.81 24.37 -13.80
N LEU A 45 -14.07 25.65 -13.46
CA LEU A 45 -14.79 26.01 -12.24
C LEU A 45 -16.21 25.41 -12.19
N ASP A 46 -16.94 25.45 -13.31
CA ASP A 46 -18.31 24.93 -13.37
C ASP A 46 -18.35 23.41 -13.14
N ALA A 47 -17.35 22.68 -13.63
CA ALA A 47 -17.20 21.24 -13.40
C ALA A 47 -16.94 20.96 -11.91
N TYR A 48 -16.05 21.71 -11.27
CA TYR A 48 -15.78 21.60 -9.83
C TYR A 48 -17.04 21.87 -8.98
N LEU A 49 -17.81 22.92 -9.28
CA LEU A 49 -19.03 23.24 -8.51
C LEU A 49 -20.09 22.14 -8.67
N ALA A 50 -20.24 21.60 -9.88
CA ALA A 50 -21.14 20.48 -10.14
C ALA A 50 -20.68 19.20 -9.42
N ALA A 51 -19.38 18.89 -9.48
CA ALA A 51 -18.78 17.77 -8.77
C ALA A 51 -19.00 17.88 -7.25
N LEU A 52 -18.77 19.07 -6.68
CA LEU A 52 -19.02 19.36 -5.27
C LEU A 52 -20.48 19.13 -4.87
N ALA A 53 -21.43 19.64 -5.66
CA ALA A 53 -22.86 19.44 -5.41
C ALA A 53 -23.24 17.94 -5.45
N ASN A 54 -22.80 17.24 -6.50
CA ASN A 54 -23.06 15.82 -6.69
C ASN A 54 -22.43 14.96 -5.59
N ARG A 55 -21.21 15.30 -5.17
CA ARG A 55 -20.48 14.56 -4.15
C ARG A 55 -21.14 14.67 -2.78
N VAL A 56 -21.50 15.88 -2.37
CA VAL A 56 -22.21 16.11 -1.12
C VAL A 56 -23.58 15.43 -1.15
N ARG A 57 -24.31 15.54 -2.27
CA ARG A 57 -25.58 14.84 -2.48
C ARG A 57 -25.41 13.32 -2.32
N ALA A 58 -24.39 12.73 -2.95
CA ALA A 58 -24.09 11.30 -2.83
C ALA A 58 -23.82 10.89 -1.37
N GLY A 59 -23.11 11.72 -0.60
CA GLY A 59 -22.93 11.49 0.84
C GLY A 59 -24.25 11.45 1.63
N TYR A 60 -25.17 12.38 1.38
CA TYR A 60 -26.48 12.37 2.05
C TYR A 60 -27.36 11.20 1.60
N LEU A 61 -27.34 10.82 0.32
CA LEU A 61 -28.00 9.61 -0.17
C LEU A 61 -27.45 8.36 0.54
N HIS A 62 -26.13 8.27 0.68
CA HIS A 62 -25.45 7.20 1.41
C HIS A 62 -25.82 7.17 2.90
N MET A 63 -26.14 8.34 3.48
CA MET A 63 -26.52 8.48 4.90
C MET A 63 -28.03 8.36 5.16
N GLY A 64 -28.84 7.98 4.17
CA GLY A 64 -30.27 7.71 4.35
C GLY A 64 -31.22 8.82 3.92
N PHE A 65 -30.76 9.84 3.19
CA PHE A 65 -31.57 11.01 2.81
C PHE A 65 -31.91 11.01 1.31
N PRO A 66 -32.95 10.30 0.85
CA PRO A 66 -33.27 10.17 -0.58
C PRO A 66 -33.74 11.48 -1.23
N ASP A 67 -34.35 12.37 -0.46
CA ASP A 67 -34.94 13.63 -0.95
C ASP A 67 -33.99 14.84 -0.80
N VAL A 68 -32.71 14.59 -0.51
CA VAL A 68 -31.73 15.66 -0.30
C VAL A 68 -31.57 16.53 -1.56
N ARG A 69 -31.49 17.85 -1.34
CA ARG A 69 -31.11 18.82 -2.36
C ARG A 69 -29.87 19.57 -1.92
N VAL A 70 -28.96 19.78 -2.86
CA VAL A 70 -27.70 20.46 -2.62
C VAL A 70 -27.52 21.51 -3.70
N ASP A 71 -27.44 22.77 -3.29
CA ASP A 71 -27.14 23.90 -4.15
C ASP A 71 -25.76 24.45 -3.80
N VAL A 72 -24.93 24.66 -4.82
CA VAL A 72 -23.59 25.22 -4.66
C VAL A 72 -23.53 26.57 -5.38
N ARG A 73 -23.10 27.61 -4.67
CA ARG A 73 -23.04 28.97 -5.19
C ARG A 73 -21.79 29.69 -4.71
N ILE A 74 -21.23 30.53 -5.58
CA ILE A 74 -20.09 31.39 -5.25
C ILE A 74 -20.62 32.73 -4.75
N ASP A 75 -20.07 33.18 -3.62
CA ASP A 75 -20.13 34.56 -3.17
C ASP A 75 -18.78 35.22 -3.51
N GLU A 76 -18.75 35.95 -4.61
CA GLU A 76 -17.54 36.66 -5.06
C GLU A 76 -17.13 37.77 -4.08
N ALA A 77 -18.08 38.40 -3.38
CA ALA A 77 -17.80 39.49 -2.45
C ALA A 77 -17.18 38.98 -1.14
N ALA A 78 -17.63 37.82 -0.66
CA ALA A 78 -17.09 37.18 0.55
C ALA A 78 -15.89 36.25 0.25
N GLU A 79 -15.57 36.01 -1.02
CA GLU A 79 -14.64 34.98 -1.48
C GLU A 79 -14.94 33.58 -0.90
N LYS A 80 -16.23 33.21 -0.86
CA LYS A 80 -16.70 31.93 -0.32
C LYS A 80 -17.49 31.11 -1.34
N VAL A 81 -17.41 29.79 -1.19
CA VAL A 81 -18.26 28.82 -1.87
C VAL A 81 -19.27 28.31 -0.85
N HIS A 82 -20.55 28.65 -1.04
CA HIS A 82 -21.64 28.21 -0.18
C HIS A 82 -22.24 26.91 -0.73
N VAL A 83 -22.26 25.89 0.11
CA VAL A 83 -22.97 24.63 -0.11
C VAL A 83 -24.20 24.66 0.78
N VAL A 84 -25.37 24.84 0.17
CA VAL A 84 -26.66 24.91 0.86
C VAL A 84 -27.36 23.56 0.72
N ILE A 85 -27.72 22.95 1.85
CA ILE A 85 -28.25 21.60 1.91
C ILE A 85 -29.68 21.62 2.47
N GLU A 86 -30.61 21.03 1.74
CA GLU A 86 -31.93 20.67 2.23
C GLU A 86 -31.98 19.15 2.43
N GLU A 87 -31.83 18.68 3.66
CA GLU A 87 -31.59 17.24 3.94
C GLU A 87 -32.77 16.33 3.56
N GLY A 88 -34.01 16.76 3.84
CA GLY A 88 -35.17 15.87 3.74
C GLY A 88 -35.24 14.84 4.90
N PRO A 89 -36.17 13.88 4.84
CA PRO A 89 -36.28 12.81 5.83
C PRO A 89 -35.13 11.80 5.73
N ARG A 90 -34.70 11.24 6.88
CA ARG A 90 -33.71 10.16 6.98
C ARG A 90 -34.41 8.82 7.15
N TYR A 91 -34.00 7.81 6.39
CA TYR A 91 -34.50 6.44 6.50
C TYR A 91 -33.39 5.46 6.89
N THR A 92 -33.76 4.47 7.71
CA THR A 92 -32.94 3.30 8.00
C THR A 92 -33.35 2.09 7.16
N ALA A 93 -32.42 1.18 6.89
CA ALA A 93 -32.69 -0.06 6.18
C ALA A 93 -33.67 -0.94 6.96
N GLY A 94 -34.77 -1.30 6.31
CA GLY A 94 -35.84 -2.14 6.83
C GLY A 94 -35.84 -3.54 6.19
N GLN A 95 -37.03 -4.12 6.02
CA GLN A 95 -37.20 -5.46 5.46
C GLN A 95 -36.78 -5.55 3.97
N VAL A 96 -36.41 -6.76 3.55
CA VAL A 96 -36.25 -7.13 2.14
C VAL A 96 -37.55 -7.77 1.66
N ILE A 97 -38.04 -7.36 0.49
CA ILE A 97 -39.30 -7.83 -0.11
C ILE A 97 -38.99 -8.37 -1.51
N VAL A 98 -39.18 -9.67 -1.71
CA VAL A 98 -39.00 -10.32 -3.01
C VAL A 98 -40.36 -10.53 -3.68
N ARG A 99 -40.45 -10.25 -4.98
CA ARG A 99 -41.69 -10.39 -5.76
C ARG A 99 -41.40 -11.08 -7.08
N GLY A 100 -42.35 -11.90 -7.56
CA GLY A 100 -42.26 -12.58 -8.85
C GLY A 100 -41.41 -13.84 -8.84
N ASN A 101 -40.95 -14.31 -7.68
CA ASN A 101 -40.27 -15.58 -7.55
C ASN A 101 -41.25 -16.78 -7.53
N HIS A 102 -40.86 -17.88 -8.14
CA HIS A 102 -41.53 -19.16 -8.19
C HIS A 102 -40.59 -20.30 -7.77
N GLU A 103 -39.41 -20.42 -8.41
CA GLU A 103 -38.37 -21.38 -8.03
C GLU A 103 -37.21 -20.75 -7.25
N VAL A 104 -36.97 -19.44 -7.39
CA VAL A 104 -35.93 -18.73 -6.63
C VAL A 104 -36.32 -18.67 -5.15
N SER A 105 -35.43 -19.15 -4.29
CA SER A 105 -35.59 -19.14 -2.84
C SER A 105 -35.44 -17.72 -2.28
N GLU A 106 -36.53 -17.18 -1.75
CA GLU A 106 -36.54 -15.89 -1.06
C GLU A 106 -35.63 -15.91 0.18
N GLN A 107 -35.64 -17.00 0.95
CA GLN A 107 -34.85 -17.10 2.18
C GLN A 107 -33.34 -17.03 1.89
N GLU A 108 -32.86 -17.78 0.90
CA GLU A 108 -31.44 -17.76 0.51
C GLU A 108 -31.04 -16.41 -0.08
N LEU A 109 -31.93 -15.78 -0.86
CA LEU A 109 -31.70 -14.45 -1.42
C LEU A 109 -31.57 -13.39 -0.33
N VAL A 110 -32.45 -13.42 0.67
CA VAL A 110 -32.40 -12.49 1.81
C VAL A 110 -31.11 -12.69 2.62
N GLU A 111 -30.75 -13.94 2.92
CA GLU A 111 -29.53 -14.27 3.66
C GLU A 111 -28.28 -13.69 2.97
N TRP A 112 -28.16 -13.83 1.65
CA TRP A 112 -27.04 -13.27 0.87
C TRP A 112 -26.91 -11.75 0.98
N LEU A 113 -28.01 -11.03 1.18
CA LEU A 113 -28.05 -9.56 1.22
C LEU A 113 -27.79 -9.00 2.62
N VAL A 114 -28.20 -9.73 3.66
CA VAL A 114 -28.13 -9.27 5.07
C VAL A 114 -27.03 -9.92 5.89
N SER A 115 -26.41 -10.99 5.39
CA SER A 115 -25.29 -11.68 6.03
C SER A 115 -23.98 -11.50 5.25
N PRO A 116 -22.82 -11.62 5.92
CA PRO A 116 -21.54 -11.66 5.23
C PRO A 116 -21.51 -12.84 4.24
N CYS A 117 -20.92 -12.65 3.06
CA CYS A 117 -20.80 -13.70 2.07
C CYS A 117 -19.42 -13.67 1.41
N PRO A 118 -18.98 -14.76 0.78
CA PRO A 118 -17.68 -14.81 0.10
C PRO A 118 -17.55 -13.75 -1.01
N PRO A 119 -16.34 -13.24 -1.29
CA PRO A 119 -16.06 -12.44 -2.49
C PRO A 119 -16.36 -13.16 -3.80
N ASP A 120 -16.61 -12.40 -4.87
CA ASP A 120 -16.89 -12.91 -6.23
C ASP A 120 -15.82 -13.83 -6.81
N ASP A 121 -14.58 -13.53 -6.49
CA ASP A 121 -13.39 -14.21 -6.97
C ASP A 121 -12.82 -15.22 -5.97
N SER A 122 -13.49 -15.38 -4.83
CA SER A 122 -13.09 -16.37 -3.84
C SER A 122 -13.61 -17.75 -4.20
N ARG A 123 -12.89 -18.77 -3.73
CA ARG A 123 -13.18 -20.19 -3.88
C ARG A 123 -13.10 -20.90 -2.54
N VAL A 124 -13.70 -22.08 -2.43
CA VAL A 124 -13.59 -22.89 -1.22
C VAL A 124 -12.16 -23.46 -1.12
N GLY A 125 -11.40 -22.99 -0.12
CA GLY A 125 -10.05 -23.46 0.20
C GLY A 125 -10.01 -24.58 1.26
N GLY A 126 -11.17 -24.98 1.78
CA GLY A 126 -11.30 -26.12 2.68
C GLY A 126 -12.55 -26.07 3.56
N VAL A 127 -12.61 -26.98 4.52
CA VAL A 127 -13.65 -27.01 5.56
C VAL A 127 -12.94 -26.90 6.91
N SER A 128 -13.42 -26.04 7.80
CA SER A 128 -12.93 -25.94 9.17
C SER A 128 -13.21 -27.24 9.94
N GLU A 129 -12.55 -27.43 11.09
CA GLU A 129 -12.85 -28.56 11.98
C GLU A 129 -14.31 -28.55 12.49
N SER A 130 -14.98 -27.39 12.45
CA SER A 130 -16.40 -27.23 12.79
C SER A 130 -17.37 -27.51 11.63
N GLY A 131 -16.86 -27.79 10.42
CA GLY A 131 -17.69 -28.04 9.24
C GLY A 131 -18.04 -26.80 8.42
N GLU A 132 -17.46 -25.63 8.73
CA GLU A 132 -17.68 -24.38 7.98
C GLU A 132 -16.77 -24.29 6.75
N LEU A 133 -17.28 -23.78 5.64
CA LEU A 133 -16.48 -23.56 4.43
C LEU A 133 -15.47 -22.43 4.68
N LYS A 134 -14.21 -22.69 4.35
CA LYS A 134 -13.14 -21.68 4.30
C LYS A 134 -13.05 -21.16 2.88
N TRP A 135 -13.11 -19.85 2.74
CA TRP A 135 -12.97 -19.17 1.47
C TRP A 135 -11.53 -18.69 1.32
N ILE A 136 -10.97 -18.87 0.13
CA ILE A 136 -9.68 -18.35 -0.28
C ILE A 136 -9.86 -17.52 -1.54
N ASP A 137 -9.12 -16.44 -1.72
CA ASP A 137 -9.15 -15.63 -2.94
C ASP A 137 -8.36 -16.33 -4.08
N ARG A 138 -8.13 -15.60 -5.18
CA ARG A 138 -7.40 -16.10 -6.35
C ARG A 138 -5.96 -16.46 -6.00
N GLU A 139 -5.39 -15.73 -5.06
CA GLU A 139 -4.01 -15.85 -4.60
C GLU A 139 -3.82 -17.05 -3.65
N GLY A 140 -4.91 -17.70 -3.25
CA GLY A 140 -4.92 -18.83 -2.31
C GLY A 140 -5.08 -18.40 -0.85
N GLU A 141 -5.35 -17.12 -0.63
CA GLU A 141 -5.29 -16.45 0.66
C GLU A 141 -6.68 -16.42 1.31
N PRO A 142 -6.85 -16.55 2.65
CA PRO A 142 -8.17 -16.48 3.29
C PRO A 142 -8.97 -15.26 2.85
N ALA A 143 -10.03 -15.50 2.07
CA ALA A 143 -10.85 -14.48 1.49
C ALA A 143 -11.62 -13.77 2.60
N GLU A 144 -11.57 -12.44 2.59
CA GLU A 144 -12.40 -11.68 3.51
C GLU A 144 -13.86 -11.76 3.07
N MET A 145 -14.72 -12.20 3.98
CA MET A 145 -16.16 -12.17 3.75
C MET A 145 -16.61 -10.72 3.51
N GLU A 146 -17.20 -10.47 2.35
CA GLU A 146 -17.82 -9.20 2.02
C GLU A 146 -18.94 -8.91 3.03
N GLU A 147 -18.90 -7.70 3.61
CA GLU A 147 -19.90 -7.27 4.57
C GLU A 147 -21.32 -7.31 3.97
N PRO A 148 -22.36 -7.43 4.82
CA PRO A 148 -23.73 -7.29 4.37
C PRO A 148 -23.93 -5.99 3.60
N VAL A 149 -24.51 -6.10 2.40
CA VAL A 149 -24.87 -4.94 1.58
C VAL A 149 -26.14 -4.25 2.07
N TRP A 150 -27.00 -4.95 2.82
CA TRP A 150 -28.21 -4.42 3.43
C TRP A 150 -28.22 -4.64 4.95
N LYS A 151 -27.85 -3.60 5.71
CA LYS A 151 -27.69 -3.66 7.16
C LYS A 151 -28.93 -3.12 7.88
N ILE A 152 -29.84 -4.02 8.27
CA ILE A 152 -31.10 -3.65 8.92
C ILE A 152 -30.85 -2.78 10.16
N GLY A 153 -31.51 -1.62 10.23
CA GLY A 153 -31.40 -0.64 11.31
C GLY A 153 -30.26 0.38 11.15
N GLU A 154 -29.34 0.18 10.21
CA GLU A 154 -28.37 1.21 9.79
C GLU A 154 -29.00 2.14 8.73
N PRO A 155 -28.37 3.28 8.38
CA PRO A 155 -28.89 4.16 7.33
C PRO A 155 -29.08 3.42 6.00
N ALA A 156 -30.24 3.60 5.35
CA ALA A 156 -30.49 3.02 4.04
C ALA A 156 -29.69 3.77 2.97
N GLN A 157 -28.79 3.09 2.26
CA GLN A 157 -27.89 3.74 1.30
C GLN A 157 -28.58 3.89 -0.05
N PHE A 158 -29.01 5.12 -0.40
CA PHE A 158 -29.75 5.43 -1.65
C PHE A 158 -28.84 5.89 -2.80
N ASP A 159 -27.52 5.92 -2.60
CA ASP A 159 -26.58 6.31 -3.64
C ASP A 159 -26.41 5.23 -4.72
N GLU A 160 -25.93 5.63 -5.89
CA GLU A 160 -25.80 4.75 -7.06
C GLU A 160 -24.81 3.60 -6.86
N SER A 161 -23.72 3.80 -6.09
CA SER A 161 -22.75 2.75 -5.77
C SER A 161 -23.39 1.67 -4.90
N ALA A 162 -24.15 2.07 -3.87
CA ALA A 162 -24.89 1.13 -3.02
C ALA A 162 -25.94 0.32 -3.80
N VAL A 163 -26.72 0.96 -4.67
CA VAL A 163 -27.71 0.28 -5.52
C VAL A 163 -27.05 -0.69 -6.51
N SER A 164 -25.91 -0.31 -7.09
CA SER A 164 -25.13 -1.19 -7.98
C SER A 164 -24.60 -2.41 -7.23
N LYS A 165 -24.06 -2.23 -6.01
CA LYS A 165 -23.61 -3.33 -5.14
C LYS A 165 -24.75 -4.26 -4.75
N LEU A 166 -25.92 -3.71 -4.39
CA LEU A 166 -27.12 -4.50 -4.10
C LEU A 166 -27.58 -5.30 -5.32
N THR A 167 -27.57 -4.69 -6.51
CA THR A 167 -27.95 -5.36 -7.76
C THR A 167 -26.99 -6.49 -8.09
N HIS A 168 -25.68 -6.25 -8.00
CA HIS A 168 -24.65 -7.25 -8.21
C HIS A 168 -24.76 -8.42 -7.22
N ARG A 169 -24.91 -8.13 -5.92
CA ARG A 169 -25.10 -9.15 -4.88
C ARG A 169 -26.37 -9.98 -5.09
N THR A 170 -27.46 -9.34 -5.51
CA THR A 170 -28.73 -10.00 -5.86
C THR A 170 -28.52 -10.96 -7.04
N GLN A 171 -27.81 -10.52 -8.08
CA GLN A 171 -27.47 -11.34 -9.23
C GLN A 171 -26.66 -12.59 -8.83
N ARG A 172 -25.64 -12.43 -7.97
CA ARG A 172 -24.83 -13.54 -7.46
C ARG A 172 -25.63 -14.53 -6.64
N ALA A 173 -26.49 -14.02 -5.75
CA ALA A 173 -27.36 -14.87 -4.93
C ALA A 173 -28.26 -15.75 -5.81
N MET A 174 -28.85 -15.18 -6.87
CA MET A 174 -29.66 -15.93 -7.83
C MET A 174 -28.82 -16.90 -8.68
N ALA A 175 -27.61 -16.50 -9.08
CA ALA A 175 -26.68 -17.37 -9.80
C ALA A 175 -26.23 -18.58 -8.97
N SER A 176 -26.02 -18.42 -7.66
CA SER A 176 -25.69 -19.52 -6.74
C SER A 176 -26.80 -20.58 -6.64
N GLN A 177 -28.05 -20.15 -6.88
CA GLN A 177 -29.23 -21.02 -6.96
C GLN A 177 -29.44 -21.61 -8.37
N GLY A 178 -28.63 -21.21 -9.35
CA GLY A 178 -28.64 -21.70 -10.74
C GLY A 178 -29.50 -20.88 -11.71
N PHE A 179 -29.85 -19.63 -11.37
CA PHE A 179 -30.71 -18.75 -12.17
C PHE A 179 -29.98 -17.50 -12.66
N PHE A 180 -30.35 -17.01 -13.86
CA PHE A 180 -29.91 -15.72 -14.41
C PHE A 180 -31.13 -14.92 -14.85
N PRO A 181 -31.85 -14.31 -13.88
CA PRO A 181 -33.15 -13.73 -14.13
C PRO A 181 -33.08 -12.31 -14.71
N LEU A 182 -34.20 -11.87 -15.27
CA LEU A 182 -34.48 -10.46 -15.51
C LEU A 182 -35.17 -9.88 -14.26
N PHE A 183 -34.51 -8.96 -13.55
CA PHE A 183 -35.02 -8.39 -12.30
C PHE A 183 -34.66 -6.90 -12.16
N ALA A 184 -35.27 -6.23 -11.18
CA ALA A 184 -34.91 -4.88 -10.77
C ALA A 184 -34.84 -4.76 -9.24
N VAL A 185 -33.87 -3.99 -8.75
CA VAL A 185 -33.70 -3.65 -7.33
C VAL A 185 -34.13 -2.21 -7.09
N LYS A 186 -34.94 -1.97 -6.07
CA LYS A 186 -35.43 -0.63 -5.69
C LYS A 186 -35.41 -0.47 -4.18
N LEU A 187 -35.09 0.73 -3.71
CA LEU A 187 -35.27 1.11 -2.31
C LEU A 187 -36.54 1.96 -2.21
N VAL A 188 -37.48 1.53 -1.38
CA VAL A 188 -38.80 2.16 -1.27
C VAL A 188 -39.02 2.64 0.17
N PRO A 189 -39.06 3.96 0.42
CA PRO A 189 -39.50 4.51 1.70
C PRO A 189 -40.85 3.94 2.14
N GLN A 190 -40.95 3.53 3.40
CA GLN A 190 -42.17 2.94 3.96
C GLN A 190 -43.08 4.02 4.56
N GLU A 191 -44.36 3.68 4.70
CA GLU A 191 -45.38 4.59 5.27
C GLU A 191 -45.10 4.99 6.73
N ASP A 192 -44.23 4.25 7.43
CA ASP A 192 -43.81 4.57 8.79
C ASP A 192 -42.94 5.84 8.89
N GLY A 193 -42.48 6.38 7.75
CA GLY A 193 -41.70 7.60 7.65
C GLY A 193 -40.28 7.50 8.26
N SER A 194 -39.80 6.31 8.56
CA SER A 194 -38.51 6.07 9.22
C SER A 194 -37.69 4.93 8.63
N THR A 195 -38.32 4.01 7.90
CA THR A 195 -37.63 2.87 7.27
C THR A 195 -37.81 2.87 5.76
N ALA A 196 -36.86 2.28 5.05
CA ALA A 196 -36.97 1.97 3.64
C ALA A 196 -36.85 0.45 3.44
N ALA A 197 -37.68 -0.12 2.56
CA ALA A 197 -37.60 -1.53 2.20
C ALA A 197 -36.74 -1.71 0.94
N LEU A 198 -35.98 -2.80 0.90
CA LEU A 198 -35.31 -3.27 -0.31
C LEU A 198 -36.30 -4.14 -1.08
N VAL A 199 -36.72 -3.70 -2.26
CA VAL A 199 -37.69 -4.41 -3.11
C VAL A 199 -36.97 -5.00 -4.32
N ILE A 200 -37.12 -6.31 -4.51
CA ILE A 200 -36.56 -7.06 -5.64
C ILE A 200 -37.73 -7.58 -6.47
N ASP A 201 -37.97 -6.93 -7.62
CA ASP A 201 -38.99 -7.33 -8.58
C ASP A 201 -38.36 -8.27 -9.62
N ILE A 202 -38.69 -9.57 -9.59
CA ILE A 202 -38.26 -10.56 -10.60
C ILE A 202 -39.33 -10.62 -11.69
N PHE A 203 -38.95 -10.33 -12.93
CA PHE A 203 -39.84 -10.34 -14.09
C PHE A 203 -39.82 -11.67 -14.84
N ASP A 204 -38.65 -12.30 -14.89
CA ASP A 204 -38.43 -13.63 -15.47
C ASP A 204 -37.31 -14.31 -14.68
N GLU A 205 -37.56 -15.48 -14.10
CA GLU A 205 -36.54 -16.25 -13.37
C GLU A 205 -35.47 -16.83 -14.30
N GLY A 206 -35.78 -16.94 -15.60
CA GLY A 206 -34.99 -17.70 -16.55
C GLY A 206 -35.06 -19.21 -16.31
N SER A 207 -34.57 -19.98 -17.27
CA SER A 207 -34.40 -21.44 -17.08
C SER A 207 -33.15 -21.72 -16.25
N ARG A 208 -33.21 -22.78 -15.43
CA ARG A 208 -32.03 -23.31 -14.72
C ARG A 208 -30.88 -23.54 -15.71
N VAL A 209 -29.68 -23.15 -15.32
CA VAL A 209 -28.50 -23.29 -16.17
C VAL A 209 -28.17 -24.77 -16.35
N VAL A 210 -28.27 -25.22 -17.59
CA VAL A 210 -27.77 -26.52 -18.04
C VAL A 210 -26.54 -26.26 -18.90
N LEU A 211 -25.42 -26.93 -18.61
CA LEU A 211 -24.22 -26.83 -19.43
C LEU A 211 -24.48 -27.44 -20.81
N ASN A 212 -24.58 -26.63 -21.86
CA ASN A 212 -24.79 -27.17 -23.21
C ASN A 212 -23.48 -27.60 -23.84
N GLU A 213 -22.41 -26.86 -23.58
CA GLU A 213 -21.10 -27.07 -24.16
C GLU A 213 -20.01 -26.79 -23.12
N ILE A 214 -18.88 -27.48 -23.26
CA ILE A 214 -17.66 -27.21 -22.48
C ILE A 214 -16.52 -27.03 -23.47
N LYS A 215 -15.74 -25.96 -23.33
CA LYS A 215 -14.56 -25.66 -24.14
C LYS A 215 -13.35 -25.55 -23.22
N ILE A 216 -12.24 -26.13 -23.65
CA ILE A 216 -10.99 -26.16 -22.90
C ILE A 216 -9.90 -25.61 -23.80
N GLU A 217 -9.11 -24.67 -23.28
CA GLU A 217 -7.96 -24.05 -23.94
C GLU A 217 -6.71 -24.25 -23.08
N GLY A 218 -5.56 -24.44 -23.73
CA GLY A 218 -4.26 -24.61 -23.07
C GLY A 218 -4.00 -26.01 -22.49
N ASN A 219 -4.73 -27.02 -22.98
CA ASN A 219 -4.58 -28.42 -22.58
C ASN A 219 -3.70 -29.23 -23.57
N ASP A 220 -2.45 -28.82 -23.76
CA ASP A 220 -1.53 -29.44 -24.73
C ASP A 220 -1.07 -30.86 -24.32
N LYS A 221 -1.03 -31.13 -23.02
CA LYS A 221 -0.54 -32.35 -22.37
C LYS A 221 -1.66 -33.28 -21.93
N ASN A 222 -2.71 -32.75 -21.28
CA ASN A 222 -3.90 -33.51 -20.88
C ASN A 222 -4.96 -33.44 -21.98
N SER A 223 -5.56 -34.59 -22.28
CA SER A 223 -6.68 -34.62 -23.21
C SER A 223 -7.93 -33.99 -22.57
N ARG A 224 -8.82 -33.49 -23.43
CA ARG A 224 -10.12 -32.95 -23.01
C ARG A 224 -10.89 -33.94 -22.13
N ASP A 225 -10.96 -35.20 -22.52
CA ASP A 225 -11.74 -36.21 -21.80
C ASP A 225 -11.17 -36.49 -20.40
N GLU A 226 -9.84 -36.51 -20.25
CA GLU A 226 -9.18 -36.66 -18.95
C GLU A 226 -9.52 -35.52 -17.99
N ILE A 227 -9.57 -34.28 -18.47
CA ILE A 227 -9.93 -33.11 -17.65
C ILE A 227 -11.41 -33.18 -17.24
N LEU A 228 -12.30 -33.53 -18.17
CA LEU A 228 -13.73 -33.64 -17.88
C LEU A 228 -14.04 -34.76 -16.88
N GLU A 229 -13.39 -35.92 -17.03
CA GLU A 229 -13.51 -37.05 -16.10
C GLU A 229 -12.97 -36.69 -14.72
N PHE A 230 -11.82 -36.03 -14.63
CA PHE A 230 -11.25 -35.58 -13.37
C PHE A 230 -12.14 -34.57 -12.63
N LEU A 231 -12.76 -33.66 -13.37
CA LEU A 231 -13.65 -32.64 -12.81
C LEU A 231 -15.05 -33.16 -12.48
N ASP A 232 -15.45 -34.29 -13.04
CA ASP A 232 -16.81 -34.85 -13.00
C ASP A 232 -17.84 -33.89 -13.62
N VAL A 233 -17.50 -33.34 -14.80
CA VAL A 233 -18.35 -32.38 -15.53
C VAL A 233 -18.67 -32.87 -16.94
N THR A 234 -19.96 -32.82 -17.30
CA THR A 234 -20.46 -33.30 -18.61
C THR A 234 -21.49 -32.34 -19.20
N PRO A 235 -21.54 -32.15 -20.53
CA PRO A 235 -22.65 -31.47 -21.17
C PRO A 235 -24.00 -32.12 -20.79
N GLY A 236 -25.01 -31.29 -20.55
CA GLY A 236 -26.35 -31.67 -20.09
C GLY A 236 -26.53 -31.63 -18.58
N MET A 237 -25.47 -31.42 -17.80
CA MET A 237 -25.59 -31.32 -16.35
C MET A 237 -26.11 -29.93 -15.92
N PRO A 238 -26.98 -29.86 -14.90
CA PRO A 238 -27.33 -28.60 -14.27
C PRO A 238 -26.19 -28.11 -13.38
N LEU A 239 -25.84 -26.83 -13.45
CA LEU A 239 -24.91 -26.20 -12.50
C LEU A 239 -25.64 -25.90 -11.19
N ARG A 240 -24.96 -26.12 -10.05
CA ARG A 240 -25.47 -25.86 -8.71
C ARG A 240 -24.34 -25.35 -7.81
N GLY A 241 -24.69 -24.55 -6.81
CA GLY A 241 -23.73 -24.06 -5.84
C GLY A 241 -22.61 -23.25 -6.49
N ASP A 242 -21.45 -23.21 -5.84
CA ASP A 242 -20.27 -22.50 -6.34
C ASP A 242 -19.41 -23.40 -7.25
N TRP A 243 -20.01 -23.83 -8.36
CA TRP A 243 -19.39 -24.74 -9.33
C TRP A 243 -18.04 -24.22 -9.84
N LYS A 244 -17.86 -22.90 -9.95
CA LYS A 244 -16.63 -22.28 -10.43
C LYS A 244 -15.50 -22.54 -9.45
N ALA A 245 -15.73 -22.21 -8.18
CA ALA A 245 -14.78 -22.43 -7.10
C ALA A 245 -14.37 -23.91 -6.98
N GLU A 246 -15.34 -24.83 -7.08
CA GLU A 246 -15.08 -26.27 -7.00
C GLU A 246 -14.17 -26.77 -8.13
N ILE A 247 -14.42 -26.32 -9.37
CA ILE A 247 -13.61 -26.68 -10.53
C ILE A 247 -12.18 -26.14 -10.39
N GLU A 248 -12.02 -24.84 -10.14
CA GLU A 248 -10.71 -24.20 -10.02
C GLU A 248 -9.91 -24.76 -8.84
N HIS A 249 -10.56 -25.08 -7.72
CA HIS A 249 -9.89 -25.72 -6.58
C HIS A 249 -9.41 -27.14 -6.90
N LYS A 250 -10.23 -27.98 -7.55
CA LYS A 250 -9.81 -29.33 -7.99
C LYS A 250 -8.59 -29.27 -8.91
N LEU A 251 -8.57 -28.34 -9.87
CA LEU A 251 -7.45 -28.16 -10.80
C LEU A 251 -6.18 -27.71 -10.08
N TRP A 252 -6.28 -26.66 -9.25
CA TRP A 252 -5.15 -26.16 -8.47
C TRP A 252 -4.55 -27.24 -7.54
N ARG A 253 -5.40 -27.96 -6.80
CA ARG A 253 -4.95 -29.03 -5.88
C ARG A 253 -4.27 -30.19 -6.60
N SER A 254 -4.52 -30.37 -7.90
CA SER A 254 -3.87 -31.42 -8.68
C SER A 254 -2.37 -31.20 -8.86
N GLY A 255 -1.88 -29.96 -8.70
CA GLY A 255 -0.48 -29.59 -8.94
C GLY A 255 0.00 -29.77 -10.38
N ARG A 256 -0.92 -29.85 -11.35
CA ARG A 256 -0.59 -30.07 -12.77
C ARG A 256 -0.80 -28.85 -13.65
N PHE A 257 -1.39 -27.79 -13.10
CA PHE A 257 -1.70 -26.55 -13.78
C PHE A 257 -1.00 -25.40 -13.04
N ILE A 258 -0.30 -24.56 -13.79
CA ILE A 258 0.28 -23.29 -13.34
C ILE A 258 -0.86 -22.30 -13.11
N GLU A 259 -1.79 -22.22 -14.06
CA GLU A 259 -2.96 -21.37 -13.99
C GLU A 259 -4.22 -22.13 -14.42
N SER A 260 -5.35 -21.79 -13.80
CA SER A 260 -6.66 -22.31 -14.15
C SER A 260 -7.73 -21.26 -13.96
N HIS A 261 -8.52 -21.01 -15.00
CA HIS A 261 -9.64 -20.07 -14.97
C HIS A 261 -10.89 -20.68 -15.59
N ALA A 262 -11.99 -20.66 -14.85
CA ALA A 262 -13.29 -21.14 -15.30
C ALA A 262 -14.27 -19.97 -15.49
N MET A 263 -14.91 -19.91 -16.65
CA MET A 263 -15.88 -18.87 -17.00
C MET A 263 -17.10 -19.45 -17.69
N LEU A 264 -18.27 -18.87 -17.44
CA LEU A 264 -19.52 -19.25 -18.11
C LEU A 264 -19.90 -18.19 -19.15
N GLU A 265 -20.10 -18.60 -20.39
CA GLU A 265 -20.60 -17.74 -21.48
C GLU A 265 -22.00 -18.22 -21.91
N ARG A 266 -22.90 -17.28 -22.21
CA ARG A 266 -24.21 -17.58 -22.83
C ARG A 266 -24.23 -17.06 -24.27
N THR A 267 -24.65 -17.92 -25.19
CA THR A 267 -24.71 -17.65 -26.62
C THR A 267 -26.07 -18.05 -27.20
N GLY A 268 -26.35 -17.58 -28.42
CA GLY A 268 -27.64 -17.79 -29.11
C GLY A 268 -28.64 -16.67 -28.91
N LEU A 269 -29.56 -16.51 -29.88
CA LEU A 269 -30.57 -15.43 -29.91
C LEU A 269 -31.50 -15.42 -28.68
N ASP A 270 -31.63 -16.57 -28.01
CA ASP A 270 -32.53 -16.78 -26.87
C ASP A 270 -31.77 -16.82 -25.53
N GLY A 271 -30.43 -16.69 -25.53
CA GLY A 271 -29.60 -16.73 -24.32
C GLY A 271 -29.55 -18.08 -23.57
N ASN A 272 -30.14 -19.14 -24.15
CA ASN A 272 -30.29 -20.45 -23.51
C ASN A 272 -29.13 -21.45 -23.80
N HIS A 273 -28.20 -21.14 -24.71
CA HIS A 273 -27.03 -22.00 -24.96
C HIS A 273 -25.87 -21.55 -24.08
N THR A 274 -25.55 -22.35 -23.07
CA THR A 274 -24.51 -22.06 -22.09
C THR A 274 -23.23 -22.86 -22.38
N ILE A 275 -22.10 -22.15 -22.45
CA ILE A 275 -20.76 -22.69 -22.70
C ILE A 275 -19.90 -22.47 -21.45
N LEU A 276 -19.33 -23.54 -20.89
CA LEU A 276 -18.27 -23.44 -19.88
C LEU A 276 -16.91 -23.36 -20.57
N TRP A 277 -16.17 -22.29 -20.32
CA TRP A 277 -14.78 -22.14 -20.73
C TRP A 277 -13.84 -22.48 -19.60
N LEU A 278 -12.88 -23.36 -19.87
CA LEU A 278 -11.74 -23.65 -19.00
C LEU A 278 -10.47 -23.20 -19.73
N ARG A 279 -9.85 -22.12 -19.25
CA ARG A 279 -8.54 -21.66 -19.72
C ARG A 279 -7.48 -22.11 -18.74
N LEU A 280 -6.54 -22.90 -19.23
CA LEU A 280 -5.55 -23.60 -18.42
C LEU A 280 -4.14 -23.27 -18.91
N VAL A 281 -3.18 -23.30 -18.00
CA VAL A 281 -1.75 -23.33 -18.31
C VAL A 281 -1.17 -24.56 -17.64
N GLU A 282 -0.78 -25.57 -18.41
CA GLU A 282 -0.27 -26.82 -17.87
C GLU A 282 1.20 -26.72 -17.46
N SER A 283 1.55 -27.40 -16.36
CA SER A 283 2.95 -27.51 -15.97
C SER A 283 3.70 -28.48 -16.89
N PRO A 284 4.80 -28.07 -17.54
CA PRO A 284 5.56 -28.94 -18.44
C PRO A 284 6.17 -30.13 -17.69
N ALA A 285 6.53 -29.94 -16.41
CA ALA A 285 7.17 -30.95 -15.56
C ALA A 285 6.18 -31.93 -14.90
N ALA A 286 4.94 -31.52 -14.62
CA ALA A 286 4.00 -32.38 -13.90
C ALA A 286 3.43 -33.53 -14.77
N PRO A 287 3.23 -34.75 -14.25
CA PRO A 287 2.64 -35.85 -15.03
C PRO A 287 1.19 -35.58 -15.43
N ARG A 288 0.63 -36.40 -16.33
CA ARG A 288 -0.79 -36.25 -16.74
C ARG A 288 -1.75 -36.47 -15.56
N LEU A 289 -2.99 -36.00 -15.69
CA LEU A 289 -4.06 -36.22 -14.70
C LEU A 289 -4.38 -37.71 -14.54
N SER A 290 -4.31 -38.48 -15.62
CA SER A 290 -4.50 -39.93 -15.65
C SER A 290 -3.33 -40.72 -15.04
N GLU A 291 -2.17 -40.08 -14.84
CA GLU A 291 -0.98 -40.69 -14.27
C GLU A 291 -0.88 -40.40 -12.76
N PRO A 292 -0.61 -41.42 -11.93
CA PRO A 292 -0.42 -41.21 -10.50
C PRO A 292 0.86 -40.40 -10.25
N LEU A 293 0.83 -39.51 -9.26
CA LEU A 293 2.03 -38.87 -8.75
C LEU A 293 2.98 -39.94 -8.18
N SER A 294 4.29 -39.74 -8.36
CA SER A 294 5.29 -40.61 -7.72
C SER A 294 5.20 -40.53 -6.19
N PRO A 295 5.73 -41.52 -5.45
CA PRO A 295 5.75 -41.47 -3.99
C PRO A 295 6.39 -40.19 -3.43
N ALA A 296 7.48 -39.73 -4.05
CA ALA A 296 8.17 -38.50 -3.66
C ALA A 296 7.32 -37.24 -3.94
N GLN A 297 6.70 -37.14 -5.12
CA GLN A 297 5.79 -36.02 -5.44
C GLN A 297 4.58 -35.97 -4.48
N ASN A 298 4.03 -37.13 -4.08
CA ASN A 298 2.96 -37.17 -3.08
C ASN A 298 3.41 -36.62 -1.71
N VAL A 299 4.66 -36.85 -1.31
CA VAL A 299 5.23 -36.25 -0.08
C VAL A 299 5.40 -34.74 -0.26
N LEU A 300 5.88 -34.26 -1.41
CA LEU A 300 6.06 -32.83 -1.68
C LEU A 300 4.72 -32.05 -1.72
N VAL A 301 3.65 -32.65 -2.26
CA VAL A 301 2.30 -32.07 -2.18
C VAL A 301 1.84 -31.97 -0.72
N ARG A 302 2.07 -33.01 0.10
CA ARG A 302 1.77 -32.95 1.55
C ARG A 302 2.59 -31.88 2.27
N PHE A 303 3.85 -31.70 1.88
CA PHE A 303 4.71 -30.64 2.40
C PHE A 303 4.15 -29.25 2.09
N GLY A 304 3.74 -28.99 0.84
CA GLY A 304 3.06 -27.74 0.50
C GLY A 304 1.77 -27.51 1.29
N GLU A 305 0.93 -28.54 1.43
CA GLU A 305 -0.27 -28.47 2.27
C GLU A 305 0.05 -28.19 3.75
N GLN A 306 1.17 -28.65 4.28
CA GLN A 306 1.57 -28.35 5.66
C GLN A 306 2.09 -26.92 5.80
N MET A 307 2.90 -26.45 4.86
CA MET A 307 3.45 -25.09 4.89
C MET A 307 2.34 -24.04 4.83
N THR A 308 1.29 -24.28 4.02
CA THR A 308 0.07 -23.46 3.94
C THR A 308 -0.84 -23.55 5.18
N ARG A 309 -0.48 -24.34 6.20
CA ARG A 309 -1.23 -24.45 7.48
C ARG A 309 -0.37 -24.03 8.69
N PRO A 310 -0.10 -22.73 8.86
CA PRO A 310 0.73 -22.20 9.93
C PRO A 310 0.32 -22.67 11.35
N ASN A 311 -0.98 -22.83 11.61
CA ASN A 311 -1.47 -23.29 12.92
C ASN A 311 -1.07 -24.73 13.28
N GLN A 312 -0.65 -25.52 12.28
CA GLN A 312 -0.18 -26.90 12.45
C GLN A 312 1.35 -27.00 12.45
N TRP A 313 2.05 -25.86 12.37
CA TRP A 313 3.49 -25.86 12.40
C TRP A 313 4.02 -26.35 13.76
N PRO A 314 5.11 -27.11 13.73
CA PRO A 314 5.65 -27.72 14.94
C PRO A 314 6.45 -26.75 15.83
N GLY A 315 6.70 -25.53 15.34
CA GLY A 315 7.51 -24.50 15.97
C GLY A 315 7.49 -23.23 15.13
N ASP A 316 8.40 -22.31 15.43
CA ASP A 316 8.57 -21.08 14.66
C ASP A 316 9.42 -21.38 13.42
N LEU A 317 9.01 -20.84 12.26
CA LEU A 317 9.78 -20.96 11.02
C LEU A 317 10.93 -19.96 11.07
N VAL A 318 12.15 -20.47 10.98
CA VAL A 318 13.39 -19.68 10.91
C VAL A 318 13.90 -19.73 9.48
N ILE A 319 14.18 -18.56 8.93
CA ILE A 319 14.69 -18.36 7.58
C ILE A 319 16.01 -17.61 7.69
N SER A 320 17.10 -18.25 7.31
CA SER A 320 18.44 -17.67 7.35
C SER A 320 18.93 -17.47 5.93
N VAL A 321 19.21 -16.23 5.54
CA VAL A 321 19.80 -15.89 4.23
C VAL A 321 21.23 -15.42 4.46
N VAL A 322 22.18 -16.05 3.79
CA VAL A 322 23.60 -15.69 3.80
C VAL A 322 23.97 -15.17 2.42
N GLY A 323 24.56 -13.98 2.40
CA GLY A 323 25.16 -13.36 1.22
C GLY A 323 26.58 -12.86 1.52
N PRO A 324 27.30 -12.33 0.52
CA PRO A 324 28.66 -11.83 0.73
C PRO A 324 28.72 -10.73 1.79
N GLY A 325 29.27 -11.05 2.96
CA GLY A 325 29.36 -10.11 4.10
C GLY A 325 28.01 -9.78 4.76
N GLU A 326 26.94 -10.54 4.46
CA GLU A 326 25.59 -10.27 4.97
C GLU A 326 24.89 -11.52 5.50
N HIS A 327 24.15 -11.36 6.59
CA HIS A 327 23.35 -12.41 7.21
C HIS A 327 22.00 -11.87 7.65
N TRP A 328 20.94 -12.38 7.04
CA TRP A 328 19.56 -12.04 7.35
C TRP A 328 18.92 -13.24 8.04
N GLU A 329 18.23 -13.00 9.15
CA GLU A 329 17.46 -14.02 9.87
C GLU A 329 16.03 -13.50 10.03
N PHE A 330 15.05 -14.27 9.58
CA PHE A 330 13.64 -14.00 9.79
C PHE A 330 13.02 -15.13 10.59
N VAL A 331 12.17 -14.78 11.56
CA VAL A 331 11.46 -15.72 12.41
C VAL A 331 9.96 -15.43 12.33
N ALA A 332 9.22 -16.39 11.77
CA ALA A 332 7.76 -16.35 11.70
C ALA A 332 7.18 -17.30 12.76
N SER A 333 6.46 -16.73 13.73
CA SER A 333 5.75 -17.44 14.77
C SER A 333 4.26 -17.18 14.68
N THR A 334 3.48 -18.23 14.50
CA THR A 334 2.00 -18.15 14.51
C THR A 334 1.43 -17.80 15.88
N LYS A 335 2.23 -17.95 16.94
CA LYS A 335 1.84 -17.67 18.31
C LYS A 335 2.21 -16.26 18.76
N TYR A 336 3.34 -15.74 18.26
CA TYR A 336 3.90 -14.51 18.81
C TYR A 336 4.04 -13.38 17.78
N GLY A 337 4.29 -13.66 16.50
CA GLY A 337 4.48 -12.62 15.50
C GLY A 337 5.63 -12.87 14.52
N PHE A 338 6.14 -11.80 13.91
CA PHE A 338 7.24 -11.83 12.96
C PHE A 338 8.42 -10.96 13.45
N LEU A 339 9.62 -11.47 13.28
CA LEU A 339 10.86 -10.82 13.69
C LEU A 339 11.88 -10.97 12.57
N GLY A 340 12.66 -9.93 12.33
CA GLY A 340 13.79 -10.00 11.42
C GLY A 340 15.03 -9.36 12.01
N ARG A 341 16.20 -9.89 11.67
CA ARG A 341 17.51 -9.35 12.02
C ARG A 341 18.42 -9.38 10.80
N VAL A 342 19.11 -8.30 10.55
CA VAL A 342 20.07 -8.16 9.45
C VAL A 342 21.42 -7.78 10.03
N ARG A 343 22.43 -8.60 9.74
CA ARG A 343 23.83 -8.36 10.11
C ARG A 343 24.65 -8.18 8.84
N ARG A 344 25.51 -7.15 8.81
CA ARG A 344 26.47 -6.94 7.72
C ARG A 344 27.85 -6.71 8.30
N ASP A 345 28.78 -7.57 7.90
CA ASP A 345 30.20 -7.52 8.22
C ASP A 345 30.92 -6.81 7.06
N ARG A 346 31.55 -5.67 7.32
CA ARG A 346 32.27 -4.90 6.29
C ARG A 346 33.57 -5.63 5.92
N GLU A 347 33.84 -5.85 4.64
CA GLU A 347 35.16 -6.31 4.19
C GLU A 347 36.25 -5.25 4.51
N PRO A 348 37.45 -5.67 4.91
CA PRO A 348 38.54 -4.74 5.20
C PRO A 348 39.01 -4.07 3.91
N ASP A 349 38.74 -2.78 3.78
CA ASP A 349 39.29 -1.95 2.71
C ASP A 349 40.80 -1.72 2.97
N GLU A 350 41.68 -2.01 2.00
CA GLU A 350 43.14 -1.97 2.17
C GLU A 350 43.67 -0.57 2.54
N ASN A 351 42.87 0.48 2.34
CA ASN A 351 43.22 1.87 2.63
C ASN A 351 42.77 2.38 4.01
N ASP A 352 42.05 1.60 4.81
CA ASP A 352 41.44 2.11 6.05
C ASP A 352 42.37 1.97 7.28
N GLN A 353 43.56 2.60 7.21
CA GLN A 353 44.57 2.57 8.29
C GLN A 353 44.28 3.53 9.46
N LYS A 354 43.12 4.20 9.52
CA LYS A 354 42.85 5.22 10.55
C LYS A 354 41.55 5.09 11.35
N ALA A 355 40.66 4.14 11.07
CA ALA A 355 39.46 3.94 11.88
C ALA A 355 39.68 2.93 13.01
N ASP A 356 40.42 3.33 14.07
CA ASP A 356 40.67 2.52 15.27
C ASP A 356 39.53 2.58 16.31
N ALA A 357 38.30 2.87 15.88
CA ALA A 357 37.11 2.80 16.74
C ALA A 357 36.43 1.42 16.59
N PRO A 358 36.48 0.53 17.61
CA PRO A 358 35.98 -0.85 17.52
C PRO A 358 34.45 -0.99 17.35
N GLY A 359 33.70 0.09 17.15
CA GLY A 359 32.27 0.06 16.85
C GLY A 359 31.92 0.20 15.36
N SER A 360 32.71 0.89 14.55
CA SER A 360 32.27 1.29 13.20
C SER A 360 32.29 0.17 12.14
N ARG A 361 32.51 -1.10 12.54
CA ARG A 361 32.84 -2.22 11.64
C ARG A 361 31.75 -3.29 11.49
N HIS A 362 30.66 -3.23 12.27
CA HIS A 362 29.59 -4.24 12.26
C HIS A 362 28.20 -3.57 12.26
N PHE A 363 27.40 -3.90 11.25
CA PHE A 363 26.01 -3.49 11.16
C PHE A 363 25.12 -4.60 11.72
N ASP A 364 24.20 -4.25 12.61
CA ASP A 364 23.28 -5.19 13.23
C ASP A 364 21.95 -4.48 13.51
N PHE A 365 20.92 -4.85 12.75
CA PHE A 365 19.59 -4.25 12.77
C PHE A 365 18.56 -5.32 13.08
N ALA A 366 17.55 -4.98 13.87
CA ALA A 366 16.44 -5.88 14.14
C ALA A 366 15.11 -5.15 14.17
N PHE A 367 14.06 -5.85 13.78
CA PHE A 367 12.68 -5.41 13.89
C PHE A 367 11.82 -6.54 14.43
N ALA A 368 10.77 -6.18 15.16
CA ALA A 368 9.79 -7.16 15.63
C ALA A 368 8.39 -6.58 15.58
N VAL A 369 7.46 -7.46 15.25
CA VAL A 369 6.04 -7.20 15.09
C VAL A 369 5.28 -8.31 15.81
N SER A 370 4.49 -7.93 16.81
CA SER A 370 3.63 -8.80 17.62
C SER A 370 2.48 -8.00 18.20
N ASP A 371 1.54 -8.70 18.84
CA ASP A 371 0.36 -8.10 19.52
C ASP A 371 0.75 -7.06 20.57
N GLU A 372 1.84 -7.32 21.30
CA GLU A 372 2.29 -6.52 22.43
C GLU A 372 3.48 -5.62 22.09
N GLN A 373 4.23 -5.94 21.04
CA GLN A 373 5.48 -5.27 20.69
C GLN A 373 5.55 -4.95 19.20
N LEU A 374 5.79 -3.68 18.89
CA LEU A 374 6.11 -3.20 17.55
C LEU A 374 7.33 -2.31 17.64
N GLY A 375 8.38 -2.61 16.90
CA GLY A 375 9.56 -1.77 16.94
C GLY A 375 10.67 -2.15 16.00
N ILE A 376 11.59 -1.21 15.88
CA ILE A 376 12.83 -1.30 15.11
C ILE A 376 14.00 -0.89 16.01
N SER A 377 15.15 -1.51 15.80
CA SER A 377 16.29 -1.41 16.70
C SER A 377 17.61 -1.55 15.98
N LEU A 378 18.59 -0.72 16.35
CA LEU A 378 19.99 -0.88 15.96
C LEU A 378 20.77 -1.51 17.13
N LEU A 379 21.27 -2.72 16.94
CA LEU A 379 21.93 -3.55 17.96
C LEU A 379 23.42 -3.21 18.18
N HIS A 380 23.92 -2.14 17.54
CA HIS A 380 25.27 -1.61 17.71
C HIS A 380 25.51 -0.98 19.10
N PRO A 381 26.73 -0.96 19.71
CA PRO A 381 27.01 -0.34 21.02
C PRO A 381 26.48 1.09 21.28
N ARG A 382 26.30 1.89 20.22
CA ARG A 382 25.72 3.25 20.25
C ARG A 382 24.30 3.35 19.63
N GLY A 383 23.72 2.22 19.24
CA GLY A 383 22.43 2.16 18.55
C GLY A 383 21.25 2.48 19.46
N ALA A 384 20.25 3.13 18.87
CA ALA A 384 18.97 3.45 19.49
C ALA A 384 17.92 2.39 19.18
N ARG A 385 16.82 2.41 19.94
CA ARG A 385 15.63 1.62 19.65
C ARG A 385 14.37 2.48 19.66
N LEU A 386 13.49 2.22 18.71
CA LEU A 386 12.12 2.74 18.67
C LEU A 386 11.19 1.55 18.90
N TRP A 387 10.78 1.35 20.15
CA TRP A 387 10.11 0.12 20.55
C TRP A 387 8.82 0.41 21.31
N ARG A 388 7.67 0.20 20.69
CA ARG A 388 6.38 0.27 21.37
C ARG A 388 6.12 -1.06 22.07
N LYS A 389 6.05 -1.04 23.40
CA LYS A 389 5.42 -2.12 24.20
C LYS A 389 4.03 -1.64 24.62
N SER A 390 3.01 -2.42 24.33
CA SER A 390 1.61 -2.07 24.63
C SER A 390 0.87 -3.30 25.11
N THR A 391 0.09 -3.14 26.16
CA THR A 391 -0.90 -4.15 26.59
C THR A 391 -2.23 -4.02 25.83
N VAL A 392 -2.38 -2.94 25.06
CA VAL A 392 -3.51 -2.73 24.14
C VAL A 392 -3.11 -3.26 22.76
N PRO A 393 -3.85 -4.26 22.21
CA PRO A 393 -3.61 -4.77 20.87
C PRO A 393 -3.61 -3.66 19.84
N LEU A 394 -2.89 -3.86 18.74
CA LEU A 394 -2.98 -2.95 17.60
C LEU A 394 -4.45 -2.86 17.12
N PRO A 395 -4.96 -1.66 16.80
CA PRO A 395 -6.28 -1.50 16.19
C PRO A 395 -6.27 -1.92 14.71
N ALA A 396 -5.33 -2.79 14.34
CA ALA A 396 -5.10 -3.30 13.02
C ALA A 396 -4.62 -4.74 13.11
N ARG A 397 -5.04 -5.57 12.15
CA ARG A 397 -4.50 -6.88 11.88
C ARG A 397 -3.32 -6.74 10.93
N LEU A 398 -2.18 -7.26 11.32
CA LEU A 398 -0.99 -7.37 10.50
C LEU A 398 -0.96 -8.76 9.86
N THR A 399 -0.72 -8.84 8.56
CA THR A 399 -0.65 -10.09 7.81
C THR A 399 0.71 -10.16 7.13
N GLY A 400 1.59 -11.04 7.58
CA GLY A 400 2.82 -11.34 6.86
C GLY A 400 2.54 -12.44 5.84
N ASN A 401 2.82 -12.21 4.57
CA ASN A 401 2.69 -13.21 3.52
C ASN A 401 4.08 -13.53 2.94
N MET A 402 4.36 -14.80 2.75
CA MET A 402 5.49 -15.27 1.97
C MET A 402 4.99 -16.35 1.03
N GLY A 403 5.48 -16.41 -0.20
CA GLY A 403 5.07 -17.52 -1.04
C GLY A 403 5.96 -17.81 -2.22
N LEU A 404 5.73 -18.99 -2.77
CA LEU A 404 6.48 -19.58 -3.88
C LEU A 404 5.51 -19.97 -4.97
N ARG A 405 5.72 -19.44 -6.17
CA ARG A 405 4.90 -19.76 -7.33
C ARG A 405 5.76 -20.25 -8.47
N LEU A 406 5.21 -21.19 -9.24
CA LEU A 406 5.79 -21.59 -10.52
C LEU A 406 5.31 -20.58 -11.56
N THR A 407 6.23 -20.01 -12.33
CA THR A 407 5.87 -19.06 -13.40
C THR A 407 5.86 -19.75 -14.75
N ASN A 408 5.27 -19.11 -15.75
CA ASN A 408 5.36 -19.52 -17.14
C ASN A 408 6.59 -18.93 -17.86
N GLU A 409 7.52 -18.32 -17.12
CA GLU A 409 8.74 -17.71 -17.67
C GLU A 409 9.89 -18.73 -17.64
N PRO A 410 10.41 -19.16 -18.81
CA PRO A 410 11.46 -20.19 -18.86
C PRO A 410 12.75 -19.79 -18.13
N ASP A 411 13.08 -18.50 -18.13
CA ASP A 411 14.32 -17.96 -17.58
C ASP A 411 14.23 -17.73 -16.06
N ASN A 412 13.01 -17.61 -15.51
CA ASN A 412 12.77 -17.45 -14.09
C ASN A 412 11.55 -18.26 -13.64
N PRO A 413 11.66 -19.61 -13.58
CA PRO A 413 10.52 -20.49 -13.36
C PRO A 413 9.91 -20.38 -11.96
N VAL A 414 10.50 -19.58 -11.05
CA VAL A 414 10.10 -19.50 -9.64
C VAL A 414 10.03 -18.05 -9.19
N ALA A 415 8.87 -17.64 -8.69
CA ALA A 415 8.72 -16.35 -8.02
C ALA A 415 8.66 -16.56 -6.50
N LEU A 416 9.54 -15.87 -5.76
CA LEU A 416 9.43 -15.70 -4.31
C LEU A 416 8.81 -14.33 -4.06
N PHE A 417 7.73 -14.29 -3.28
CA PHE A 417 7.16 -13.04 -2.79
C PHE A 417 7.21 -12.98 -1.27
N LEU A 418 7.41 -11.78 -0.75
CA LEU A 418 7.34 -11.47 0.67
C LEU A 418 6.58 -10.15 0.82
N GLY A 419 5.59 -10.12 1.68
CA GLY A 419 4.81 -8.93 1.98
C GLY A 419 4.43 -8.83 3.44
N LEU A 420 4.11 -7.61 3.86
CA LEU A 420 3.52 -7.32 5.15
C LEU A 420 2.37 -6.34 4.94
N HIS A 421 1.16 -6.81 5.20
CA HIS A 421 -0.08 -6.05 5.03
C HIS A 421 -0.64 -5.63 6.38
N ALA A 422 -1.20 -4.43 6.47
CA ALA A 422 -1.84 -3.94 7.69
C ALA A 422 -3.29 -3.54 7.39
N LYS A 423 -4.23 -4.02 8.19
CA LYS A 423 -5.66 -3.77 8.02
C LYS A 423 -6.28 -3.25 9.29
N SER A 424 -6.97 -2.11 9.26
CA SER A 424 -7.67 -1.60 10.44
C SER A 424 -8.79 -2.54 10.88
N LEU A 425 -8.83 -2.87 12.18
CA LEU A 425 -9.89 -3.65 12.80
C LEU A 425 -10.98 -2.73 13.34
N LYS A 426 -12.24 -3.13 13.20
CA LYS A 426 -13.36 -2.43 13.86
C LYS A 426 -13.30 -2.68 15.37
N ASN A 427 -13.54 -1.62 16.16
CA ASN A 427 -13.50 -1.68 17.63
C ASN A 427 -14.37 -2.82 18.17
N GLY A 428 -13.78 -3.73 18.94
CA GLY A 428 -14.49 -4.80 19.64
C GLY A 428 -14.31 -6.20 19.05
N GLN A 429 -13.73 -6.35 17.86
CA GLN A 429 -13.30 -7.67 17.36
C GLN A 429 -12.01 -8.11 18.05
N LYS A 430 -12.09 -9.19 18.83
CA LYS A 430 -10.90 -9.95 19.29
C LYS A 430 -10.46 -10.88 18.16
N SER A 431 -9.77 -10.36 17.15
CA SER A 431 -8.99 -11.22 16.24
C SER A 431 -7.54 -11.30 16.72
N GLN A 432 -6.81 -12.33 16.31
CA GLN A 432 -5.36 -12.36 16.42
C GLN A 432 -4.81 -11.16 15.61
N PRO A 433 -4.07 -10.22 16.25
CA PRO A 433 -3.50 -9.03 15.61
C PRO A 433 -2.40 -9.33 14.59
N PHE A 434 -1.85 -10.54 14.56
CA PHE A 434 -0.90 -10.98 13.55
C PHE A 434 -1.36 -12.31 12.91
N GLU A 435 -1.32 -12.39 11.59
CA GLU A 435 -1.49 -13.61 10.81
C GLU A 435 -0.26 -13.79 9.92
N PHE A 436 0.37 -14.97 9.97
CA PHE A 436 1.39 -15.34 9.00
C PHE A 436 0.76 -16.26 7.96
N ARG A 437 1.08 -16.04 6.70
CA ARG A 437 0.55 -16.80 5.57
C ARG A 437 1.71 -17.24 4.69
N PHE A 438 1.64 -18.51 4.29
CA PHE A 438 2.64 -19.11 3.43
C PHE A 438 1.93 -19.73 2.23
N ASP A 439 2.00 -19.08 1.09
CA ASP A 439 1.32 -19.55 -0.11
C ASP A 439 2.29 -20.32 -0.98
N VAL A 440 1.90 -21.53 -1.38
CA VAL A 440 2.66 -22.26 -2.40
C VAL A 440 1.72 -22.88 -3.39
N ASP A 441 2.05 -22.74 -4.67
CA ASP A 441 1.37 -23.46 -5.72
C ASP A 441 1.78 -24.94 -5.70
N PRO A 442 0.84 -25.89 -5.57
CA PRO A 442 1.16 -27.31 -5.60
C PRO A 442 1.93 -27.72 -6.87
N ALA A 443 1.74 -27.00 -7.97
CA ALA A 443 2.46 -27.20 -9.22
C ALA A 443 3.98 -26.99 -9.09
N TYR A 444 4.41 -26.05 -8.24
CA TYR A 444 5.83 -25.85 -7.95
C TYR A 444 6.45 -27.12 -7.36
N PHE A 445 5.81 -27.70 -6.34
CA PHE A 445 6.33 -28.89 -5.66
C PHE A 445 6.30 -30.16 -6.51
N VAL A 446 5.29 -30.30 -7.37
CA VAL A 446 5.23 -31.42 -8.32
C VAL A 446 6.32 -31.31 -9.38
N ALA A 447 6.62 -30.08 -9.84
CA ALA A 447 7.64 -29.78 -10.83
C ALA A 447 9.07 -29.76 -10.25
N MET A 448 9.23 -29.49 -8.96
CA MET A 448 10.50 -29.29 -8.27
C MET A 448 11.59 -30.32 -8.59
N PRO A 449 11.31 -31.63 -8.71
CA PRO A 449 12.31 -32.63 -9.06
C PRO A 449 12.95 -32.43 -10.44
N ASP A 450 12.16 -31.92 -11.39
CA ASP A 450 12.51 -31.79 -12.81
C ASP A 450 13.00 -30.38 -13.19
N LEU A 451 12.79 -29.39 -12.31
CA LEU A 451 13.29 -28.02 -12.51
C LEU A 451 14.83 -27.92 -12.45
N ARG A 452 15.52 -28.94 -11.91
CA ARG A 452 16.97 -28.93 -11.68
C ARG A 452 17.59 -30.23 -12.15
N GLU A 453 18.38 -30.15 -13.23
CA GLU A 453 19.06 -31.32 -13.78
C GLU A 453 20.04 -31.95 -12.77
N GLY A 454 20.09 -33.28 -12.75
CA GLY A 454 21.03 -34.04 -11.90
C GLY A 454 20.60 -34.20 -10.44
N SER A 455 19.33 -33.92 -10.12
CA SER A 455 18.77 -34.16 -8.79
C SER A 455 18.86 -35.64 -8.38
N ARG A 456 19.11 -35.88 -7.09
CA ARG A 456 19.09 -37.22 -6.48
C ARG A 456 17.99 -37.25 -5.45
N CYS A 457 17.05 -38.17 -5.62
CA CYS A 457 16.00 -38.43 -4.65
C CYS A 457 16.26 -39.75 -3.94
N THR A 458 16.24 -39.73 -2.60
CA THR A 458 16.27 -40.92 -1.75
C THR A 458 15.10 -40.86 -0.77
N MET A 459 14.60 -42.03 -0.38
CA MET A 459 13.59 -42.15 0.66
C MET A 459 14.02 -43.26 1.61
N GLU A 460 14.71 -42.88 2.69
CA GLU A 460 15.31 -43.77 3.67
C GLU A 460 14.89 -43.36 5.09
N ASP A 461 14.70 -44.32 5.99
CA ASP A 461 14.30 -44.10 7.39
C ASP A 461 13.07 -43.19 7.60
N GLY A 462 12.15 -43.17 6.64
CA GLY A 462 10.94 -42.35 6.70
C GLY A 462 11.16 -40.87 6.33
N VAL A 463 12.34 -40.51 5.81
CA VAL A 463 12.67 -39.18 5.33
C VAL A 463 12.80 -39.20 3.81
N LEU A 464 12.12 -38.26 3.15
CA LEU A 464 12.36 -37.92 1.76
C LEU A 464 13.49 -36.89 1.71
N GLU A 465 14.52 -37.19 0.94
CA GLU A 465 15.66 -36.31 0.72
C GLU A 465 15.85 -36.08 -0.78
N TYR A 466 15.95 -34.80 -1.14
CA TYR A 466 16.35 -34.35 -2.46
C TYR A 466 17.67 -33.60 -2.32
N ASP A 467 18.69 -34.08 -3.03
CA ASP A 467 19.98 -33.40 -3.16
C ASP A 467 20.14 -32.90 -4.60
N TRP A 468 20.62 -31.67 -4.73
CA TRP A 468 20.97 -31.11 -6.03
C TRP A 468 22.48 -30.86 -6.16
N PRO A 469 23.05 -30.89 -7.37
CA PRO A 469 24.48 -30.69 -7.60
C PRO A 469 25.04 -29.36 -7.06
N SER A 470 24.16 -28.36 -6.84
CA SER A 470 24.46 -27.07 -6.25
C SER A 470 24.68 -27.09 -4.72
N ASN A 471 24.72 -28.26 -4.07
CA ASN A 471 24.69 -28.42 -2.61
C ASN A 471 23.42 -27.82 -1.97
N GLU A 472 22.33 -27.84 -2.72
CA GLU A 472 20.99 -27.57 -2.19
C GLU A 472 20.40 -28.90 -1.73
N CYS A 473 19.58 -28.86 -0.68
CA CYS A 473 18.88 -30.05 -0.22
C CYS A 473 17.50 -29.73 0.34
N LEU A 474 16.56 -30.66 0.19
CA LEU A 474 15.24 -30.62 0.81
C LEU A 474 15.01 -31.93 1.55
N ARG A 475 14.72 -31.84 2.84
CA ARG A 475 14.50 -32.97 3.74
C ARG A 475 13.13 -32.86 4.38
N VAL A 476 12.29 -33.86 4.17
CA VAL A 476 10.89 -33.87 4.59
C VAL A 476 10.55 -35.22 5.21
N ASP A 477 9.83 -35.22 6.34
CA ASP A 477 9.25 -36.44 6.91
C ASP A 477 8.19 -37.01 5.93
N ALA A 478 8.41 -38.22 5.44
CA ALA A 478 7.62 -38.81 4.36
C ALA A 478 6.17 -39.11 4.78
N ALA A 479 5.94 -39.40 6.06
CA ALA A 479 4.61 -39.73 6.58
C ALA A 479 3.72 -38.49 6.73
N THR A 480 4.28 -37.41 7.27
CA THR A 480 3.55 -36.19 7.64
C THR A 480 3.69 -35.06 6.63
N GLY A 481 4.68 -35.12 5.73
CA GLY A 481 5.06 -34.00 4.88
C GLY A 481 5.80 -32.90 5.64
N ARG A 482 6.31 -33.19 6.85
CA ARG A 482 6.90 -32.15 7.70
C ARG A 482 8.29 -31.72 7.24
N LEU A 483 8.51 -30.41 7.13
CA LEU A 483 9.85 -29.87 6.87
C LEU A 483 10.81 -30.25 8.00
N ILE A 484 11.92 -30.88 7.63
CA ILE A 484 13.07 -31.09 8.51
C ILE A 484 14.08 -29.98 8.26
N GLU A 485 14.43 -29.77 6.99
CA GLU A 485 15.42 -28.79 6.56
C GLU A 485 15.24 -28.51 5.06
N TRP A 486 15.39 -27.26 4.65
CA TRP A 486 15.47 -26.90 3.24
C TRP A 486 16.57 -25.86 3.05
N VAL A 487 17.54 -26.18 2.19
CA VAL A 487 18.66 -25.32 1.83
C VAL A 487 18.59 -25.02 0.34
N CYS A 488 18.42 -23.74 0.02
CA CYS A 488 18.50 -23.19 -1.32
C CYS A 488 19.83 -22.45 -1.51
N ARG A 489 20.30 -22.35 -2.75
CA ARG A 489 21.41 -21.47 -3.13
C ARG A 489 21.01 -20.62 -4.33
N GLY A 490 21.45 -19.37 -4.32
CA GLY A 490 21.21 -18.46 -5.43
C GLY A 490 22.13 -18.80 -6.61
N GLN A 491 21.67 -18.50 -7.82
CA GLN A 491 22.54 -18.40 -8.99
C GLN A 491 23.14 -16.99 -9.13
N SER A 492 22.71 -16.02 -8.31
CA SER A 492 23.20 -14.64 -8.31
C SER A 492 24.38 -14.45 -7.37
N ASP A 493 25.26 -13.50 -7.71
CA ASP A 493 26.41 -13.10 -6.87
C ASP A 493 25.99 -12.52 -5.49
N SER A 494 24.70 -12.24 -5.29
CA SER A 494 24.15 -11.60 -4.09
C SER A 494 23.66 -12.57 -3.00
N LEU A 495 23.43 -13.86 -3.29
CA LEU A 495 22.84 -14.81 -2.34
C LEU A 495 23.61 -16.14 -2.34
N GLU A 496 24.37 -16.40 -1.28
CA GLU A 496 25.18 -17.61 -1.14
C GLU A 496 24.32 -18.82 -0.73
N SER A 497 23.45 -18.64 0.25
CA SER A 497 22.53 -19.70 0.70
C SER A 497 21.31 -19.15 1.44
N MET A 498 20.22 -19.90 1.42
CA MET A 498 19.01 -19.63 2.17
C MET A 498 18.53 -20.93 2.82
N THR A 499 18.30 -20.92 4.13
CA THR A 499 17.94 -22.10 4.91
C THR A 499 16.61 -21.90 5.62
N PHE A 500 15.73 -22.89 5.56
CA PHE A 500 14.43 -22.93 6.23
C PHE A 500 14.37 -24.10 7.21
N VAL A 501 14.09 -23.81 8.49
CA VAL A 501 13.99 -24.81 9.56
C VAL A 501 12.90 -24.42 10.55
N PHE A 502 12.25 -25.41 11.15
CA PHE A 502 11.37 -25.17 12.31
C PHE A 502 12.14 -25.30 13.62
N GLU A 503 12.07 -24.26 14.45
CA GLU A 503 12.68 -24.21 15.77
C GLU A 503 11.65 -23.89 16.87
N GLU A 504 11.72 -24.60 18.00
CA GLU A 504 10.83 -24.36 19.14
C GLU A 504 11.17 -23.03 19.85
N ASP A 505 10.17 -22.16 20.01
CA ASP A 505 10.25 -20.85 20.68
C ASP A 505 11.39 -19.94 20.15
N ALA A 506 11.76 -20.05 18.87
CA ALA A 506 12.79 -19.21 18.27
C ALA A 506 12.46 -17.72 18.36
N PHE A 507 11.20 -17.34 18.17
CA PHE A 507 10.78 -15.94 18.25
C PHE A 507 11.07 -15.37 19.64
N LYS A 508 10.70 -16.08 20.70
CA LYS A 508 10.98 -15.67 22.08
C LYS A 508 12.48 -15.57 22.36
N LYS A 509 13.26 -16.53 21.88
CA LYS A 509 14.72 -16.54 22.06
C LYS A 509 15.35 -15.31 21.42
N ARG A 510 15.02 -15.03 20.15
CA ARG A 510 15.54 -13.88 19.39
C ARG A 510 15.04 -12.54 19.93
N LEU A 511 13.76 -12.44 20.31
CA LEU A 511 13.23 -11.25 20.95
C LEU A 511 13.96 -10.95 22.27
N ALA A 512 14.22 -11.98 23.10
CA ALA A 512 14.96 -11.82 24.33
C ALA A 512 16.44 -11.43 24.10
N GLU A 513 17.05 -11.82 22.98
CA GLU A 513 18.39 -11.36 22.58
C GLU A 513 18.38 -9.87 22.21
N ILE A 514 17.39 -9.43 21.43
CA ILE A 514 17.19 -8.00 21.08
C ILE A 514 16.96 -7.17 22.35
N GLU A 515 16.12 -7.65 23.26
CA GLU A 515 15.84 -6.97 24.53
C GLU A 515 17.09 -6.88 25.41
N ARG A 516 17.84 -7.98 25.55
CA ARG A 516 19.12 -8.02 26.31
C ARG A 516 20.15 -7.05 25.74
N ALA A 517 20.25 -6.93 24.43
CA ALA A 517 21.15 -5.97 23.79
C ALA A 517 20.83 -4.49 24.16
N HIS A 518 19.63 -4.23 24.68
CA HIS A 518 19.14 -2.91 25.06
C HIS A 518 18.82 -2.73 26.55
N GLU A 519 19.12 -3.69 27.43
CA GLU A 519 18.76 -3.63 28.87
C GLU A 519 19.24 -2.36 29.59
N ASN A 520 20.33 -1.76 29.11
CA ASN A 520 20.92 -0.54 29.68
C ASN A 520 20.71 0.71 28.81
N ARG A 521 19.73 0.74 27.90
CA ARG A 521 19.56 1.82 26.91
C ARG A 521 18.17 2.41 26.89
N SER A 522 18.09 3.70 26.58
CA SER A 522 16.81 4.40 26.45
C SER A 522 16.05 3.94 25.21
N ASN A 523 14.77 3.66 25.41
CA ASN A 523 13.79 3.52 24.34
C ASN A 523 13.40 4.92 23.87
N GLU A 524 13.54 5.23 22.58
CA GLU A 524 13.19 6.57 22.06
C GLU A 524 11.69 6.74 21.83
N PHE A 525 10.92 5.64 21.92
CA PHE A 525 9.46 5.69 21.81
C PHE A 525 8.79 6.24 23.07
N ASP A 526 8.12 7.38 22.91
CA ASP A 526 7.23 8.02 23.88
C ASP A 526 5.77 7.81 23.45
N PRO A 527 4.97 7.05 24.21
CA PRO A 527 3.55 6.85 23.93
C PRO A 527 2.73 8.15 23.90
N ALA A 528 3.17 9.21 24.59
CA ALA A 528 2.51 10.51 24.58
C ALA A 528 2.82 11.32 23.30
N ALA A 529 3.90 10.98 22.59
CA ALA A 529 4.37 11.69 21.40
C ALA A 529 4.86 10.70 20.30
N PRO A 530 4.00 9.79 19.80
CA PRO A 530 4.43 8.64 19.00
C PRO A 530 5.12 9.04 17.68
N TRP A 531 4.58 10.04 16.98
CA TRP A 531 5.15 10.54 15.73
C TRP A 531 6.45 11.30 15.94
N SER A 532 6.54 12.07 17.03
CA SER A 532 7.75 12.78 17.43
C SER A 532 8.87 11.79 17.69
N SER A 533 8.58 10.70 18.41
CA SER A 533 9.52 9.61 18.63
C SER A 533 9.98 8.93 17.35
N CYS A 534 9.08 8.67 16.40
CA CYS A 534 9.47 8.11 15.10
C CYS A 534 10.45 9.05 14.38
N LEU A 535 10.14 10.34 14.30
CA LEU A 535 11.02 11.30 13.65
C LEU A 535 12.37 11.43 14.37
N LYS A 536 12.37 11.54 15.70
CA LYS A 536 13.59 11.58 16.52
C LYS A 536 14.49 10.39 16.21
N TYR A 537 13.88 9.21 16.13
CA TYR A 537 14.56 7.99 15.77
C TYR A 537 15.14 8.08 14.36
N PHE A 538 14.36 8.41 13.33
CA PHE A 538 14.86 8.54 11.95
C PHE A 538 15.89 9.67 11.74
N CYS A 539 15.86 10.72 12.58
CA CYS A 539 16.90 11.75 12.61
C CYS A 539 18.18 11.31 13.33
N ASN A 540 18.22 10.10 13.89
CA ASN A 540 19.44 9.51 14.43
C ASN A 540 20.36 9.11 13.27
N GLU A 541 21.55 9.69 13.24
CA GLU A 541 22.60 9.46 12.23
C GLU A 541 22.89 7.98 11.96
N SER A 542 22.77 7.13 13.00
CA SER A 542 23.01 5.69 12.89
C SER A 542 22.05 5.01 11.90
N ILE A 543 20.87 5.60 11.67
CA ILE A 543 19.84 5.08 10.75
C ILE A 543 20.07 5.58 9.34
N PHE A 544 20.60 6.78 9.10
CA PHE A 544 20.83 7.23 7.72
C PHE A 544 21.98 6.50 7.05
N ARG A 545 22.97 6.04 7.82
CA ARG A 545 24.00 5.09 7.35
C ARG A 545 23.43 3.73 6.90
N LEU A 546 22.15 3.45 7.18
CA LEU A 546 21.42 2.27 6.68
C LEU A 546 21.14 2.34 5.17
N PHE A 547 20.98 3.56 4.62
CA PHE A 547 20.38 3.76 3.30
C PHE A 547 21.36 4.19 2.18
N GLN A 548 22.62 4.62 2.45
CA GLN A 548 23.65 4.93 1.43
C GLN A 548 25.13 4.88 1.95
N VAL A 549 26.08 4.92 0.99
CA VAL A 549 27.56 4.71 1.01
C VAL A 549 28.40 5.68 1.88
N GLU A 550 29.27 5.07 2.69
CA GLU A 550 30.62 5.38 3.20
C GLU A 550 31.16 6.79 3.57
N ALA A 551 30.54 7.92 3.23
CA ALA A 551 31.07 9.24 3.60
C ALA A 551 30.15 10.03 4.54
N GLU A 552 30.73 10.70 5.55
CA GLU A 552 30.03 11.74 6.31
C GLU A 552 29.60 12.86 5.36
N SER A 553 28.30 12.95 5.12
CA SER A 553 27.68 13.87 4.17
C SER A 553 26.91 14.99 4.89
N GLU A 554 26.72 16.15 4.22
CA GLU A 554 25.89 17.28 4.69
C GLU A 554 24.50 16.87 5.26
N PRO A 555 23.78 15.87 4.70
CA PRO A 555 22.57 15.30 5.31
C PRO A 555 22.72 14.93 6.79
N THR A 556 23.87 14.38 7.19
CA THR A 556 24.14 13.97 8.58
C THR A 556 24.16 15.18 9.53
N ARG A 557 24.73 16.31 9.08
CA ARG A 557 24.78 17.56 9.87
C ARG A 557 23.39 18.17 10.04
N LEU A 558 22.59 18.17 8.97
CA LEU A 558 21.20 18.66 9.01
C LEU A 558 20.33 17.83 9.96
N LEU A 559 20.46 16.50 9.97
CA LEU A 559 19.67 15.63 10.84
C LEU A 559 19.97 15.85 12.33
N ARG A 560 21.24 16.12 12.69
CA ARG A 560 21.61 16.48 14.07
C ARG A 560 21.02 17.83 14.49
N LEU A 561 21.04 18.84 13.61
CA LEU A 561 20.37 20.12 13.87
C LEU A 561 18.86 19.93 14.06
N LEU A 562 18.22 19.14 13.20
CA LEU A 562 16.80 18.81 13.31
C LEU A 562 16.48 18.09 14.61
N ARG A 563 17.36 17.20 15.08
CA ARG A 563 17.22 16.54 16.40
C ARG A 563 17.25 17.54 17.56
N VAL A 564 18.20 18.48 17.58
CA VAL A 564 18.28 19.53 18.62
C VAL A 564 17.04 20.44 18.58
N VAL A 565 16.58 20.82 17.39
CA VAL A 565 15.35 21.61 17.20
C VAL A 565 14.12 20.83 17.69
N HIS A 566 14.08 19.52 17.44
CA HIS A 566 12.98 18.65 17.84
C HIS A 566 12.86 18.51 19.36
N GLU A 567 13.98 18.42 20.09
CA GLU A 567 14.00 18.32 21.56
C GLU A 567 13.39 19.55 22.26
N ARG A 568 13.26 20.69 21.56
CA ARG A 568 12.54 21.89 22.03
C ARG A 568 11.05 21.95 21.57
N GLN A 569 10.44 20.79 21.30
CA GLN A 569 9.01 20.61 20.93
C GLN A 569 8.53 21.40 19.69
N ALA A 570 9.44 21.76 18.77
CA ALA A 570 9.06 22.49 17.56
C ALA A 570 8.09 21.72 16.65
N PHE A 571 8.15 20.39 16.71
CA PHE A 571 7.46 19.48 15.79
C PHE A 571 6.08 18.99 16.28
N GLU A 572 5.83 18.99 17.61
CA GLU A 572 4.59 18.48 18.18
C GLU A 572 3.36 19.29 17.77
N SER A 573 3.47 20.62 17.80
CA SER A 573 2.38 21.50 17.34
C SER A 573 2.04 21.27 15.85
N LEU A 574 3.03 20.88 15.07
CA LEU A 574 2.97 20.75 13.62
C LEU A 574 2.41 19.38 13.20
N VAL A 575 2.84 18.33 13.87
CA VAL A 575 2.31 16.97 13.70
C VAL A 575 0.93 16.81 14.34
N SER A 576 0.63 17.49 15.46
CA SER A 576 -0.74 17.53 16.00
C SER A 576 -1.69 18.33 15.11
N LEU A 577 -1.23 19.41 14.46
CA LEU A 577 -2.00 20.11 13.43
C LEU A 577 -2.24 19.24 12.21
N LEU A 578 -1.21 18.54 11.72
CA LEU A 578 -1.35 17.56 10.64
C LEU A 578 -2.27 16.41 11.06
N HIS A 579 -2.10 15.80 12.23
CA HIS A 579 -2.94 14.69 12.70
C HIS A 579 -4.41 15.11 12.91
N ASN A 580 -4.66 16.25 13.58
CA ASN A 580 -6.02 16.76 13.80
C ASN A 580 -6.69 17.21 12.49
N ARG A 581 -5.92 17.70 11.51
CA ARG A 581 -6.42 18.10 10.18
C ARG A 581 -6.34 17.03 9.11
N ALA A 582 -5.65 15.89 9.33
CA ALA A 582 -5.42 14.80 8.39
C ALA A 582 -6.16 13.50 8.76
N VAL A 583 -6.49 13.28 10.04
CA VAL A 583 -7.20 12.06 10.48
C VAL A 583 -8.66 12.33 10.84
N GLY A 584 -9.04 13.60 11.03
CA GLY A 584 -10.38 14.00 11.43
C GLY A 584 -10.69 13.53 12.86
N GLY A 585 -11.07 14.46 13.72
CA GLY A 585 -11.37 14.17 15.13
C GLY A 585 -12.34 13.00 15.34
N ASN A 586 -12.18 12.37 16.52
CA ASN A 586 -12.96 11.29 17.13
C ASN A 586 -14.21 10.81 16.37
N LYS A 587 -14.22 9.52 16.03
CA LYS A 587 -15.35 8.78 15.45
C LYS A 587 -16.56 8.81 16.40
N HIS A 588 -17.45 9.79 16.23
CA HIS A 588 -18.83 9.71 16.69
C HIS A 588 -19.58 8.65 15.85
N ARG A 589 -20.58 8.00 16.45
CA ARG A 589 -21.39 6.94 15.80
C ARG A 589 -22.18 7.40 14.57
N ASP A 590 -22.29 8.72 14.35
CA ASP A 590 -23.01 9.35 13.24
C ASP A 590 -22.14 10.41 12.51
N LYS A 591 -20.88 10.08 12.20
CA LYS A 591 -20.04 10.97 11.37
C LYS A 591 -20.52 10.94 9.91
N PHE A 592 -20.57 12.09 9.26
CA PHE A 592 -20.85 12.16 7.82
C PHE A 592 -19.74 11.49 7.02
N THR A 593 -20.11 10.61 6.09
CA THR A 593 -19.18 9.89 5.21
C THR A 593 -19.63 10.00 3.76
N LEU A 594 -18.66 10.06 2.85
CA LEU A 594 -18.90 10.02 1.42
C LEU A 594 -18.72 8.57 0.91
N PRO A 595 -19.60 8.07 0.01
CA PRO A 595 -19.42 6.74 -0.60
C PRO A 595 -18.16 6.74 -1.48
N PRO A 596 -17.44 5.63 -1.72
CA PRO A 596 -16.26 5.62 -2.58
C PRO A 596 -16.51 6.29 -3.94
N SER A 597 -15.54 7.07 -4.43
CA SER A 597 -15.62 7.68 -5.77
C SER A 597 -15.09 6.74 -6.86
N PRO A 598 -15.50 6.89 -8.14
CA PRO A 598 -14.93 6.08 -9.24
C PRO A 598 -13.41 6.18 -9.35
N HIS A 599 -12.82 7.31 -8.94
CA HIS A 599 -11.37 7.46 -8.87
C HIS A 599 -10.75 6.57 -7.80
N GLU A 600 -11.38 6.44 -6.63
CA GLU A 600 -10.91 5.55 -5.57
C GLU A 600 -11.09 4.08 -5.96
N GLU A 601 -12.19 3.75 -6.65
CA GLU A 601 -12.46 2.40 -7.16
C GLU A 601 -11.53 2.01 -8.33
N SER A 602 -10.90 2.99 -9.02
CA SER A 602 -9.94 2.71 -10.10
C SER A 602 -8.57 2.24 -9.63
N PHE A 603 -8.24 2.42 -8.34
CA PHE A 603 -6.99 1.89 -7.78
C PHE A 603 -7.18 0.41 -7.39
N ALA A 604 -6.26 -0.45 -7.80
CA ALA A 604 -6.28 -1.88 -7.48
C ALA A 604 -6.28 -2.15 -5.97
N ASP A 605 -5.73 -1.23 -5.16
CA ASP A 605 -5.88 -1.23 -3.71
C ASP A 605 -6.37 0.13 -3.17
N GLY A 606 -7.27 0.10 -2.19
CA GLY A 606 -7.76 1.33 -1.53
C GLY A 606 -6.67 2.08 -0.73
N CYS A 607 -5.54 1.42 -0.49
CA CYS A 607 -4.37 2.00 0.19
C CYS A 607 -3.74 3.11 -0.66
N THR A 608 -3.52 2.87 -1.96
CA THR A 608 -2.89 3.87 -2.86
C THR A 608 -3.72 5.14 -2.95
N ALA A 609 -5.06 5.01 -3.09
CA ALA A 609 -5.97 6.16 -3.10
C ALA A 609 -5.87 6.97 -1.79
N GLY A 610 -5.81 6.30 -0.63
CA GLY A 610 -5.63 6.94 0.67
C GLY A 610 -4.29 7.66 0.82
N PHE A 611 -3.19 7.07 0.34
CA PHE A 611 -1.87 7.71 0.35
C PHE A 611 -1.83 8.95 -0.54
N LEU A 612 -2.42 8.88 -1.74
CA LEU A 612 -2.50 10.02 -2.65
C LEU A 612 -3.31 11.16 -2.04
N ALA A 613 -4.50 10.88 -1.49
CA ALA A 613 -5.33 11.89 -0.82
C ALA A 613 -4.60 12.54 0.36
N MET A 614 -3.90 11.73 1.17
CA MET A 614 -3.08 12.22 2.29
C MET A 614 -1.92 13.09 1.80
N GLY A 615 -1.22 12.70 0.73
CA GLY A 615 -0.11 13.45 0.13
C GLY A 615 -0.56 14.82 -0.42
N LEU A 616 -1.64 14.84 -1.21
CA LEU A 616 -2.22 16.08 -1.74
C LEU A 616 -2.67 17.02 -0.62
N ARG A 617 -3.23 16.48 0.46
CA ARG A 617 -3.64 17.26 1.62
C ARG A 617 -2.45 17.77 2.43
N ALA A 618 -1.40 16.96 2.56
CA ALA A 618 -0.16 17.39 3.20
C ALA A 618 0.46 18.58 2.45
N ALA A 619 0.43 18.56 1.10
CA ALA A 619 0.89 19.70 0.29
C ALA A 619 0.08 20.98 0.59
N ASP A 620 -1.26 20.89 0.64
CA ASP A 620 -2.15 22.02 0.98
C ASP A 620 -1.86 22.65 2.36
N VAL A 621 -1.33 21.86 3.28
CA VAL A 621 -1.02 22.31 4.64
C VAL A 621 0.43 22.80 4.75
N ALA A 622 1.37 22.12 4.09
CA ALA A 622 2.80 22.40 4.17
C ALA A 622 3.17 23.69 3.45
N CYS A 623 2.62 23.91 2.25
CA CYS A 623 3.01 24.96 1.32
C CYS A 623 1.83 25.88 0.98
N VAL A 624 2.11 27.12 0.62
CA VAL A 624 1.07 28.07 0.20
C VAL A 624 0.52 27.68 -1.17
N ARG A 625 -0.81 27.64 -1.30
CA ARG A 625 -1.51 27.28 -2.53
C ARG A 625 -1.03 28.13 -3.72
N GLN A 626 -0.88 27.49 -4.88
CA GLN A 626 -0.36 28.04 -6.14
C GLN A 626 1.11 28.49 -6.16
N ALA A 627 1.81 28.52 -5.03
CA ALA A 627 3.27 28.66 -5.04
C ALA A 627 3.91 27.45 -5.73
N TRP A 628 5.11 27.60 -6.30
CA TRP A 628 5.75 26.49 -7.01
C TRP A 628 5.96 25.24 -6.14
N PRO A 629 6.31 25.30 -4.84
CA PRO A 629 6.51 24.08 -4.04
C PRO A 629 5.21 23.31 -3.83
N TRP A 630 4.08 24.02 -3.66
CA TRP A 630 2.75 23.43 -3.59
C TRP A 630 2.34 22.82 -4.93
N THR A 631 2.56 23.55 -6.02
CA THR A 631 2.15 23.12 -7.36
C THR A 631 2.96 21.90 -7.79
N LEU A 632 4.30 21.97 -7.74
CA LEU A 632 5.18 20.89 -8.17
C LEU A 632 4.97 19.60 -7.34
N SER A 633 4.85 19.70 -6.01
CA SER A 633 4.63 18.51 -5.18
C SER A 633 3.32 17.79 -5.50
N ARG A 634 2.23 18.54 -5.72
CA ARG A 634 0.94 17.97 -6.15
C ARG A 634 1.05 17.34 -7.53
N GLU A 635 1.60 18.07 -8.49
CA GLU A 635 1.74 17.62 -9.87
C GLU A 635 2.57 16.32 -9.98
N VAL A 636 3.62 16.18 -9.15
CA VAL A 636 4.42 14.95 -9.05
C VAL A 636 3.63 13.79 -8.48
N MET A 637 2.83 14.02 -7.43
CA MET A 637 1.96 12.98 -6.85
C MET A 637 0.86 12.55 -7.81
N LEU A 638 0.26 13.50 -8.53
CA LEU A 638 -0.75 13.23 -9.53
C LEU A 638 -0.17 12.47 -10.73
N MET A 639 1.04 12.82 -11.18
CA MET A 639 1.74 12.07 -12.22
C MET A 639 2.05 10.63 -11.80
N ALA A 640 2.53 10.43 -10.57
CA ALA A 640 2.77 9.09 -10.02
C ALA A 640 1.50 8.24 -9.92
N ALA A 641 0.33 8.88 -9.87
CA ALA A 641 -0.98 8.23 -9.88
C ALA A 641 -1.67 8.24 -11.27
N GLU A 642 -0.90 8.50 -12.34
CA GLU A 642 -1.38 8.55 -13.73
C GLU A 642 -2.48 9.60 -14.00
N LYS A 643 -2.56 10.64 -13.18
CA LYS A 643 -3.49 11.78 -13.32
C LYS A 643 -2.76 13.06 -13.76
N SER A 644 -2.01 12.99 -14.86
CA SER A 644 -1.08 14.05 -15.29
C SER A 644 -1.64 15.12 -16.24
N GLU A 645 -2.97 15.24 -16.39
CA GLU A 645 -3.63 16.14 -17.36
C GLU A 645 -3.12 17.59 -17.32
N TYR A 646 -2.85 18.12 -16.12
CA TYR A 646 -2.44 19.50 -15.91
C TYR A 646 -0.94 19.70 -15.73
N PHE A 647 -0.16 18.62 -15.70
CA PHE A 647 1.26 18.65 -15.35
C PHE A 647 2.08 19.54 -16.29
N LEU A 648 2.05 19.24 -17.59
CA LEU A 648 2.86 19.97 -18.58
C LEU A 648 2.46 21.46 -18.67
N PRO A 649 1.16 21.82 -18.70
CA PRO A 649 0.74 23.22 -18.60
C PRO A 649 1.24 23.94 -17.34
N GLU A 650 1.15 23.30 -16.16
CA GLU A 650 1.60 23.91 -14.90
C GLU A 650 3.13 24.04 -14.87
N LEU A 651 3.87 23.05 -15.35
CA LEU A 651 5.32 23.13 -15.48
C LEU A 651 5.74 24.25 -16.44
N ALA A 652 5.04 24.41 -17.57
CA ALA A 652 5.26 25.49 -18.51
C ALA A 652 4.92 26.87 -17.90
N ARG A 653 3.91 26.95 -17.05
CA ARG A 653 3.56 28.17 -16.29
C ARG A 653 4.65 28.52 -15.29
N LEU A 654 5.12 27.54 -14.49
CA LEU A 654 6.13 27.75 -13.45
C LEU A 654 7.51 28.09 -14.02
N SER A 655 7.91 27.42 -15.11
CA SER A 655 9.19 27.72 -15.80
C SER A 655 9.23 29.13 -16.40
N LYS A 656 8.08 29.67 -16.83
CA LYS A 656 7.94 31.05 -17.30
C LYS A 656 7.71 32.07 -16.18
N SER A 657 7.55 31.61 -14.93
CA SER A 657 7.29 32.51 -13.81
C SER A 657 8.54 33.30 -13.43
N ASP A 658 8.34 34.56 -13.05
CA ASP A 658 9.37 35.41 -12.45
C ASP A 658 9.54 35.12 -10.95
N GLU A 659 8.75 34.20 -10.38
CA GLU A 659 8.79 33.78 -8.97
C GLU A 659 9.59 32.50 -8.72
N THR A 660 10.19 31.92 -9.77
CA THR A 660 10.97 30.67 -9.70
C THR A 660 12.45 30.92 -9.93
N GLY A 661 13.29 30.13 -9.26
CA GLY A 661 14.74 30.21 -9.33
C GLY A 661 15.39 28.85 -9.62
N PRO A 662 16.66 28.68 -9.23
CA PRO A 662 17.44 27.49 -9.56
C PRO A 662 17.00 26.23 -8.79
N LEU A 663 16.41 26.38 -7.59
CA LEU A 663 15.92 25.24 -6.80
C LEU A 663 14.64 24.65 -7.40
N PHE A 664 13.74 25.50 -7.91
CA PHE A 664 12.58 25.03 -8.65
C PHE A 664 13.02 24.20 -9.86
N CYS A 665 13.95 24.72 -10.67
CA CYS A 665 14.46 24.04 -11.86
C CYS A 665 15.09 22.69 -11.53
N LEU A 666 15.90 22.61 -10.47
CA LEU A 666 16.50 21.35 -10.02
C LEU A 666 15.43 20.36 -9.54
N ALA A 667 14.52 20.80 -8.67
CA ALA A 667 13.46 19.93 -8.14
C ALA A 667 12.55 19.39 -9.26
N ALA A 668 12.16 20.26 -10.21
CA ALA A 668 11.34 19.87 -11.35
C ALA A 668 12.09 18.91 -12.29
N ALA A 669 13.38 19.15 -12.55
CA ALA A 669 14.19 18.27 -13.38
C ALA A 669 14.35 16.88 -12.74
N MET A 670 14.63 16.82 -11.44
CA MET A 670 14.75 15.55 -10.71
C MET A 670 13.43 14.77 -10.68
N ALA A 671 12.31 15.46 -10.50
CA ALA A 671 11.00 14.82 -10.50
C ALA A 671 10.64 14.26 -11.89
N TYR A 672 10.93 15.02 -12.94
CA TYR A 672 10.66 14.61 -14.32
C TYR A 672 11.57 13.45 -14.77
N ASP A 673 12.86 13.49 -14.42
CA ASP A 673 13.83 12.42 -14.68
C ASP A 673 13.38 11.06 -14.12
N ARG A 674 12.76 11.07 -12.93
CA ARG A 674 12.29 9.86 -12.26
C ARG A 674 11.02 9.26 -12.87
N LEU A 675 10.20 10.08 -13.52
CA LEU A 675 8.84 9.71 -13.95
C LEU A 675 8.72 9.58 -15.47
N SER A 676 9.50 10.32 -16.26
CA SER A 676 9.60 10.16 -17.71
C SER A 676 10.86 10.86 -18.28
N PRO A 677 11.90 10.11 -18.70
CA PRO A 677 13.11 10.72 -19.24
C PRO A 677 12.88 11.27 -20.65
N GLN A 678 12.65 12.58 -20.77
CA GLN A 678 12.50 13.28 -22.06
C GLN A 678 13.12 14.70 -22.04
N THR A 679 13.15 15.37 -23.20
CA THR A 679 13.72 16.71 -23.48
C THR A 679 13.37 17.81 -22.46
N GLY A 680 12.27 17.67 -21.71
CA GLY A 680 11.87 18.57 -20.63
C GLY A 680 12.87 18.63 -19.46
N THR A 681 13.52 17.51 -19.10
CA THR A 681 14.53 17.44 -18.05
C THR A 681 15.74 18.32 -18.40
N LEU A 682 16.21 18.22 -19.65
CA LEU A 682 17.34 19.00 -20.15
C LEU A 682 17.04 20.50 -20.22
N PHE A 683 15.82 20.86 -20.65
CA PHE A 683 15.37 22.25 -20.67
C PHE A 683 15.39 22.87 -19.26
N LEU A 684 14.84 22.17 -18.26
CA LEU A 684 14.83 22.63 -16.87
C LEU A 684 16.23 22.73 -16.29
N ALA A 685 17.11 21.78 -16.60
CA ALA A 685 18.50 21.80 -16.19
C ALA A 685 19.24 23.03 -16.75
N HIS A 686 19.12 23.27 -18.06
CA HIS A 686 19.73 24.43 -18.72
C HIS A 686 19.18 25.76 -18.15
N HIS A 687 17.87 25.85 -17.98
CA HIS A 687 17.22 27.04 -17.46
C HIS A 687 17.57 27.31 -15.98
N GLY A 688 17.80 26.27 -15.19
CA GLY A 688 18.29 26.39 -13.81
C GLY A 688 19.73 26.96 -13.74
N LEU A 689 20.60 26.54 -14.66
CA LEU A 689 21.98 27.06 -14.74
C LEU A 689 22.04 28.55 -15.10
N GLU A 690 21.06 29.06 -15.84
CA GLU A 690 20.93 30.50 -16.14
C GLU A 690 20.45 31.33 -14.93
N ARG A 691 19.89 30.69 -13.89
CA ARG A 691 19.27 31.33 -12.71
C ARG A 691 20.05 31.12 -11.40
N LEU A 692 21.37 30.92 -11.45
CA LEU A 692 22.19 30.68 -10.25
C LEU A 692 22.46 31.93 -9.39
N SER A 693 21.79 33.06 -9.67
CA SER A 693 21.98 34.31 -8.93
C SER A 693 21.40 34.24 -7.51
N VAL A 694 21.93 35.06 -6.59
CA VAL A 694 21.36 35.19 -5.23
C VAL A 694 19.91 35.70 -5.30
N GLU A 695 19.61 36.63 -6.21
CA GLU A 695 18.28 37.17 -6.40
C GLU A 695 17.27 36.09 -6.83
N ASP A 696 17.67 35.19 -7.72
CA ASP A 696 16.82 34.08 -8.17
C ASP A 696 16.67 33.01 -7.09
N PHE A 697 17.72 32.72 -6.33
CA PHE A 697 17.65 31.85 -5.16
C PHE A 697 16.69 32.41 -4.09
N GLU A 698 16.71 33.71 -3.83
CA GLU A 698 15.79 34.35 -2.88
C GLU A 698 14.32 34.19 -3.30
N LYS A 699 14.02 34.20 -4.61
CA LYS A 699 12.66 33.97 -5.11
C LYS A 699 12.16 32.58 -4.71
N ASP A 700 12.97 31.55 -4.88
CA ASP A 700 12.63 30.19 -4.44
C ASP A 700 12.45 30.12 -2.92
N CYS A 701 13.36 30.72 -2.15
CA CYS A 701 13.25 30.73 -0.70
C CYS A 701 11.99 31.45 -0.20
N ARG A 702 11.56 32.55 -0.84
CA ARG A 702 10.30 33.23 -0.51
C ARG A 702 9.08 32.34 -0.73
N ALA A 703 9.06 31.56 -1.82
CA ALA A 703 7.98 30.64 -2.12
C ALA A 703 7.94 29.43 -1.16
N ILE A 704 9.09 28.86 -0.81
CA ILE A 704 9.20 27.71 0.11
C ILE A 704 8.90 28.13 1.56
N LEU A 705 9.37 29.30 1.98
CA LEU A 705 9.41 29.71 3.39
C LEU A 705 8.35 30.77 3.74
N ASP A 706 7.29 30.87 2.95
CA ASP A 706 6.15 31.76 3.23
C ASP A 706 5.51 31.40 4.59
N SER A 707 5.32 32.41 5.45
CA SER A 707 4.81 32.24 6.82
C SER A 707 3.35 31.77 6.89
N ARG A 708 2.60 31.86 5.79
CA ARG A 708 1.23 31.31 5.69
C ARG A 708 1.24 29.79 5.61
N GLY A 709 2.32 29.19 5.11
CA GLY A 709 2.52 27.74 5.08
C GLY A 709 3.18 27.23 6.37
N ILE A 710 2.94 25.95 6.68
CA ILE A 710 3.55 25.31 7.85
C ILE A 710 5.09 25.25 7.72
N ALA A 711 5.63 25.04 6.52
CA ALA A 711 7.08 25.00 6.29
C ALA A 711 7.77 26.32 6.67
N GLY A 712 7.20 27.47 6.30
CA GLY A 712 7.72 28.78 6.66
C GLY A 712 7.58 29.13 8.15
N GLN A 713 6.51 28.66 8.80
CA GLN A 713 6.38 28.78 10.27
C GLN A 713 7.44 27.96 10.99
N TYR A 714 7.71 26.75 10.50
CA TYR A 714 8.74 25.88 11.05
C TYR A 714 10.13 26.48 10.91
N ALA A 715 10.49 27.02 9.75
CA ALA A 715 11.79 27.66 9.52
C ALA A 715 12.05 28.83 10.49
N ARG A 716 11.05 29.68 10.74
CA ARG A 716 11.17 30.77 11.73
C ARG A 716 11.32 30.24 13.15
N ARG A 717 10.70 29.11 13.48
CA ARG A 717 10.89 28.45 14.77
C ARG A 717 12.30 27.87 14.92
N VAL A 718 12.86 27.29 13.86
CA VAL A 718 14.28 26.88 13.81
C VAL A 718 15.19 28.07 14.07
N VAL A 719 14.94 29.22 13.42
CA VAL A 719 15.74 30.45 13.61
C VAL A 719 15.77 30.89 15.08
N ARG A 720 14.62 30.95 15.73
CA ARG A 720 14.53 31.29 17.17
C ARG A 720 15.31 30.33 18.03
N ILE A 721 15.10 29.02 17.82
CA ILE A 721 15.79 27.98 18.59
C ILE A 721 17.30 28.09 18.43
N VAL A 722 17.80 28.23 17.20
CA VAL A 722 19.24 28.30 16.90
C VAL A 722 19.88 29.55 17.53
N ARG A 723 19.17 30.68 17.56
CA ARG A 723 19.62 31.91 18.24
C ARG A 723 19.69 31.76 19.77
N GLU A 724 18.82 30.91 20.34
CA GLU A 724 18.73 30.61 21.78
C GLU A 724 19.58 29.40 22.22
N LEU A 725 20.43 28.84 21.34
CA LEU A 725 21.35 27.76 21.72
C LEU A 725 22.52 28.31 22.54
N GLU A 726 22.88 27.60 23.61
CA GLU A 726 24.04 27.94 24.40
C GLU A 726 25.34 27.73 23.59
N PRO A 727 26.43 28.46 23.87
CA PRO A 727 27.71 28.30 23.19
C PRO A 727 28.20 26.85 23.14
N GLU A 728 28.01 26.09 24.23
CA GLU A 728 28.42 24.69 24.36
C GLU A 728 27.59 23.74 23.49
N GLU A 729 26.28 23.98 23.35
CA GLU A 729 25.37 23.21 22.48
C GLU A 729 25.72 23.44 21.00
N VAL A 730 26.05 24.69 20.65
CA VAL A 730 26.52 25.01 19.29
C VAL A 730 27.89 24.39 19.06
N GLU A 731 28.79 24.42 20.03
CA GLU A 731 30.06 23.71 19.91
C GLU A 731 29.84 22.20 19.71
N GLU A 732 28.85 21.58 20.36
CA GLU A 732 28.48 20.18 20.16
C GLU A 732 27.92 19.89 18.76
N VAL A 733 27.05 20.76 18.23
CA VAL A 733 26.59 20.69 16.84
C VAL A 733 27.75 20.88 15.84
N LEU A 734 28.77 21.66 16.22
CA LEU A 734 29.95 21.99 15.40
C LEU A 734 31.16 21.04 15.62
N LYS A 735 31.11 20.08 16.55
CA LYS A 735 32.28 19.33 17.09
C LYS A 735 32.85 18.19 16.21
N LEU A 736 32.60 18.16 14.90
CA LEU A 736 33.31 17.22 13.99
C LEU A 736 34.17 17.97 12.95
N ASP A 737 35.39 17.47 12.80
CA ASP A 737 36.65 18.23 12.74
C ASP A 737 37.23 18.43 11.32
N ALA A 738 38.07 19.45 11.21
CA ALA A 738 39.22 19.65 10.30
C ALA A 738 39.09 19.70 8.75
N GLN A 739 37.96 19.45 8.10
CA GLN A 739 37.84 19.62 6.64
C GLN A 739 36.56 20.39 6.26
N GLY A 740 36.71 21.72 6.14
CA GLY A 740 35.74 22.61 5.51
C GLY A 740 35.19 23.68 6.45
N GLU A 741 35.84 24.84 6.48
CA GLU A 741 35.24 26.09 6.99
C GLU A 741 33.97 26.50 6.19
N ASP A 742 33.68 25.80 5.07
CA ASP A 742 32.67 26.13 4.06
C ASP A 742 31.34 25.35 4.17
N SER A 743 31.05 24.65 5.28
CA SER A 743 29.79 23.89 5.42
C SER A 743 28.54 24.79 5.42
N PRO A 744 27.54 24.53 4.54
CA PRO A 744 26.22 25.16 4.57
C PRO A 744 25.58 25.23 5.96
N VAL A 745 25.54 24.13 6.70
CA VAL A 745 24.88 24.11 8.03
C VAL A 745 25.64 24.98 9.03
N ILE A 746 26.97 25.00 8.99
CA ILE A 746 27.80 25.82 9.88
C ILE A 746 27.67 27.30 9.54
N THR A 747 27.71 27.66 8.26
CA THR A 747 27.47 29.02 7.77
C THR A 747 26.09 29.52 8.17
N PHE A 748 25.06 28.67 8.08
CA PHE A 748 23.70 29.00 8.52
C PHE A 748 23.66 29.37 10.01
N ILE A 749 24.19 28.51 10.88
CA ILE A 749 24.17 28.71 12.33
C ILE A 749 24.98 29.96 12.73
N ARG A 750 26.18 30.13 12.18
CA ARG A 750 27.04 31.30 12.48
C ARG A 750 26.39 32.61 12.05
N THR A 751 25.80 32.65 10.86
CA THR A 751 25.14 33.85 10.33
C THR A 751 23.96 34.25 11.20
N LEU A 752 23.08 33.30 11.55
CA LEU A 752 21.93 33.55 12.43
C LEU A 752 22.31 34.12 13.80
N ARG A 753 23.43 33.65 14.38
CA ARG A 753 23.90 34.10 15.70
C ARG A 753 24.65 35.43 15.66
N SER A 754 25.27 35.77 14.53
CA SER A 754 26.02 37.03 14.37
C SER A 754 25.16 38.30 14.29
N GLN A 755 23.83 38.15 14.17
CA GLN A 755 22.91 39.24 13.88
C GLN A 755 21.77 39.25 14.90
N PRO A 756 21.99 39.48 16.20
CA PRO A 756 20.96 39.30 17.24
C PRO A 756 19.78 40.29 17.14
N ASP A 757 19.99 41.45 16.51
CA ASP A 757 19.00 42.54 16.42
C ASP A 757 18.06 42.44 15.21
N ASP A 758 18.35 41.54 14.26
CA ASP A 758 17.52 41.33 13.07
C ASP A 758 16.19 40.64 13.41
N THR A 759 15.14 40.93 12.64
CA THR A 759 13.91 40.13 12.69
C THR A 759 14.17 38.69 12.27
N ASP A 760 13.30 37.75 12.65
CA ASP A 760 13.44 36.33 12.26
C ASP A 760 13.58 36.15 10.74
N ASP A 761 12.86 36.97 9.96
CA ASP A 761 12.87 36.91 8.49
C ASP A 761 14.16 37.47 7.92
N GLU A 762 14.62 38.61 8.40
CA GLU A 762 15.89 39.20 7.96
C GLU A 762 17.07 38.26 8.27
N ALA A 763 17.11 37.70 9.48
CA ALA A 763 18.14 36.75 9.89
C ALA A 763 18.09 35.47 9.03
N LEU A 764 16.89 34.93 8.79
CA LEU A 764 16.70 33.74 7.95
C LEU A 764 17.23 33.94 6.52
N PHE A 765 16.81 35.01 5.85
CA PHE A 765 17.23 35.27 4.46
C PHE A 765 18.72 35.61 4.37
N LYS A 766 19.28 36.36 5.31
CA LYS A 766 20.73 36.60 5.37
C LYS A 766 21.52 35.30 5.56
N ALA A 767 21.04 34.40 6.43
CA ALA A 767 21.66 33.10 6.63
C ALA A 767 21.56 32.21 5.38
N LEU A 768 20.40 32.15 4.72
CA LEU A 768 20.22 31.40 3.48
C LEU A 768 21.10 31.92 2.35
N ASN A 769 21.23 33.24 2.21
CA ASN A 769 22.12 33.84 1.22
C ASN A 769 23.59 33.53 1.51
N ALA A 770 23.99 33.58 2.77
CA ALA A 770 25.35 33.19 3.17
C ALA A 770 25.63 31.72 2.81
N VAL A 771 24.67 30.83 3.07
CA VAL A 771 24.74 29.41 2.68
C VAL A 771 24.81 29.21 1.17
N TRP A 772 24.00 29.96 0.41
CA TRP A 772 24.03 29.94 -1.05
C TRP A 772 25.44 30.27 -1.57
N THR A 773 26.02 31.34 -1.05
CA THR A 773 27.35 31.81 -1.47
C THR A 773 28.51 30.96 -0.97
N SER A 774 28.33 30.21 0.11
CA SER A 774 29.42 29.41 0.71
C SER A 774 29.58 28.02 0.11
N GLY A 775 28.69 27.58 -0.80
CA GLY A 775 28.85 26.30 -1.50
C GLY A 775 27.57 25.65 -2.00
N LEU A 776 26.39 26.03 -1.48
CA LEU A 776 25.13 25.45 -1.96
C LEU A 776 24.88 25.77 -3.44
N ARG A 777 25.29 26.96 -3.91
CA ARG A 777 25.25 27.31 -5.34
C ARG A 777 26.00 26.29 -6.20
N ASP A 778 27.23 25.96 -5.82
CA ASP A 778 28.10 25.06 -6.59
C ASP A 778 27.52 23.63 -6.61
N MET A 779 26.92 23.19 -5.50
CA MET A 779 26.21 21.90 -5.43
C MET A 779 25.02 21.86 -6.39
N VAL A 780 24.20 22.92 -6.41
CA VAL A 780 23.04 23.01 -7.32
C VAL A 780 23.50 23.08 -8.77
N GLU A 781 24.54 23.86 -9.07
CA GLU A 781 25.15 23.94 -10.40
C GLU A 781 25.68 22.57 -10.85
N GLN A 782 26.36 21.84 -9.97
CA GLN A 782 26.86 20.50 -10.26
C GLN A 782 25.72 19.53 -10.59
N GLN A 783 24.66 19.48 -9.78
CA GLN A 783 23.53 18.58 -10.02
C GLN A 783 22.79 18.90 -11.32
N LEU A 784 22.55 20.19 -11.59
CA LEU A 784 21.96 20.63 -12.86
C LEU A 784 22.86 20.30 -14.06
N THR A 785 24.17 20.45 -13.92
CA THR A 785 25.15 20.08 -14.95
C THR A 785 25.15 18.58 -15.23
N VAL A 786 25.14 17.74 -14.18
CA VAL A 786 25.02 16.29 -14.32
C VAL A 786 23.75 15.91 -15.08
N ILE A 787 22.62 16.53 -14.75
CA ILE A 787 21.36 16.27 -15.43
C ILE A 787 21.40 16.73 -16.90
N ARG A 788 22.00 17.90 -17.18
CA ARG A 788 22.14 18.45 -18.54
C ARG A 788 23.06 17.61 -19.44
N ASP A 789 24.16 17.11 -18.87
CA ASP A 789 25.24 16.46 -19.62
C ASP A 789 25.07 14.93 -19.71
N ARG A 790 23.96 14.37 -19.22
CA ARG A 790 23.60 12.97 -19.45
C ARG A 790 23.39 12.75 -20.96
N GLU A 791 24.35 12.07 -21.59
CA GLU A 791 24.17 11.54 -22.95
C GLU A 791 22.96 10.59 -22.97
N SER A 792 22.21 10.60 -24.07
CA SER A 792 21.05 9.74 -24.31
C SER A 792 21.43 8.27 -24.55
N ASP A 793 22.31 7.72 -23.71
CA ASP A 793 22.61 6.30 -23.68
C ASP A 793 21.67 5.63 -22.67
N GLY A 794 20.89 4.69 -23.18
CA GLY A 794 20.01 3.84 -22.38
C GLY A 794 20.81 3.10 -21.32
N VAL A 795 20.81 3.62 -20.10
CA VAL A 795 21.34 2.94 -18.93
C VAL A 795 20.16 2.50 -18.08
N ASN A 796 19.99 1.18 -18.05
CA ASN A 796 19.21 0.44 -17.07
C ASN A 796 19.66 0.90 -15.68
N TYR A 797 18.84 1.70 -14.99
CA TYR A 797 18.93 1.74 -13.54
C TYR A 797 18.56 0.33 -13.04
N PRO A 798 19.25 -0.23 -12.04
CA PRO A 798 18.59 -1.26 -11.24
C PRO A 798 17.35 -0.57 -10.67
N GLN A 799 16.17 -1.02 -11.10
CA GLN A 799 14.94 -0.74 -10.38
C GLN A 799 15.22 -1.17 -8.94
N MET A 800 15.50 -0.20 -8.06
CA MET A 800 15.17 -0.39 -6.65
C MET A 800 13.65 -0.46 -6.66
N GLU A 801 13.13 -1.68 -6.70
CA GLU A 801 11.72 -2.01 -6.52
C GLU A 801 11.28 -1.40 -5.19
N TRP A 802 10.65 -0.23 -5.26
CA TRP A 802 9.89 0.30 -4.15
C TRP A 802 8.49 -0.26 -4.30
N PHE A 803 8.13 -1.16 -3.37
CA PHE A 803 6.81 -1.75 -3.17
C PHE A 803 5.66 -0.77 -3.44
N TRP A 804 5.14 -0.77 -4.67
CA TRP A 804 3.75 -0.51 -5.04
C TRP A 804 3.51 -1.29 -6.34
N SER A 805 2.48 -2.14 -6.30
CA SER A 805 2.08 -3.14 -7.29
C SER A 805 2.04 -2.63 -8.74
N ASP A 806 2.61 -3.41 -9.66
CA ASP A 806 2.33 -3.36 -11.10
C ASP A 806 0.82 -3.58 -11.35
N PRO A 807 0.13 -2.71 -12.11
CA PRO A 807 -1.13 -3.07 -12.72
C PRO A 807 -0.84 -3.98 -13.93
N LEU A 808 -1.37 -5.20 -13.86
CA LEU A 808 -1.49 -6.17 -14.94
C LEU A 808 -1.67 -5.50 -16.32
N GLY A 809 -0.77 -5.83 -17.25
CA GLY A 809 -0.83 -5.42 -18.64
C GLY A 809 -2.16 -5.82 -19.28
N MET A 810 -2.99 -4.83 -19.58
CA MET A 810 -4.06 -4.96 -20.57
C MET A 810 -3.44 -4.82 -21.95
N PRO A 811 -3.74 -5.70 -22.93
CA PRO A 811 -3.26 -5.54 -24.29
C PRO A 811 -3.86 -4.28 -24.92
N GLU A 812 -3.00 -3.48 -25.55
CA GLU A 812 -3.39 -2.38 -26.44
C GLU A 812 -4.25 -2.95 -27.58
N ASP A 813 -5.48 -2.47 -27.69
CA ASP A 813 -6.33 -2.70 -28.86
C ASP A 813 -5.70 -1.96 -30.06
N GLU A 814 -4.94 -2.70 -30.88
CA GLU A 814 -4.64 -2.31 -32.25
C GLU A 814 -5.86 -2.56 -33.16
N GLU A 815 -6.33 -1.48 -33.81
CA GLU A 815 -7.20 -1.42 -35.00
C GLU A 815 -8.71 -1.78 -34.87
N ARG A 816 -9.56 -0.80 -34.47
CA ARG A 816 -10.56 -0.15 -35.38
C ARG A 816 -11.44 0.90 -34.72
#